data_AF-A0A9P6P449-F1
#
_entry.id   AF-A0A9P6P449-F1
#
_cell.length_a   1.000
_cell.length_b   1.000
_cell.length_c   1.000
_cell.angle_alpha   90.00
_cell.angle_beta   90.00
_cell.angle_gamma   90.00
#
_symmetry.space_group_name_H-M   'P 1'
#
loop_
_entity.id
_entity.type
_entity.pdbx_description
1 polymer ?
#
loop_
_entity_poly.entity_id
_entity_poly.type
_entity_poly.pdbx_seq_one_letter_code
_entity_poly.pdbx_strand_id
1 'polypeptide(L)'
;MSRSPGDWRVPAICVADTRAALGALGAGWRRGFSLPLVVVAGSNGKTTVKEMIASIFSAAAGEARRLATQGNLNNDVGLPITLLRLDRQHQFAVVELGINRPGEAQLLARIAGPTIALVNNAQREHQAFMVTLEAVALEHASVIHALPPDGTAVFPADDPYAGIWRVAATGNRILDFALRRPGVDSDAVVQGTIADSGALRIETPDGALDVSLRALGEHNAHNALAAAAAALAAGVSLDAVRRGLQAFEPVNGRLQVKIASAAPLAGAMVIDDTYNANPDSMRAAIDVLAARVAPRVFVMGDMGEVGDDGPAFHREVGAYARERQLDALYAIGDASRAACTAFGSHAYHFDSVEALVSALLSKDAVAPERAAGATILVKGSRFMRMERVVQAGSRMLLALAQWLQSDASYLRVINYLTFRAVMATITALLIGLVCGPAVIRKLTALKMGQAVRKDGPQTHWVKSGTPTMGGVLILIGIAVSTLLWGDLTNRFIWIVMLVTFGFGVIGWVDDYRKVVYKDPRGMSSREKYFWQSVIGLFAAVYLAFSVSEANNSRVFELFMAWVHSGFSIGLPARADLALPFLKAISYPLGVWGFIALTYFVIVGSSNAVNLTDGLDGLVIMPVVLVGAALGVFAYVMGSAVYSKYLLFPHIPGAGELLIFCSAMGGAGLAFLWYNTYPAQVFMGDVGALALGGALGTTAVIVRQEIVLFIMGGVFVAETVSVMLQVTWFRYTKKRYGEGRRIFKMAPLHHHFELSGWKETQVVVRFWIITLMLCLFGLSTLKLR
;
A
#
# COMPACT_ATOMS: atom_id res chain seq x y z
N MET A 1 -12.12 -35.03 25.45
CA MET A 1 -13.11 -34.18 26.15
C MET A 1 -13.46 -33.02 25.22
N SER A 2 -14.73 -32.88 24.81
CA SER A 2 -15.16 -31.77 23.96
C SER A 2 -15.05 -30.46 24.75
N ARG A 3 -14.40 -29.44 24.18
CA ARG A 3 -14.30 -28.10 24.76
C ARG A 3 -15.56 -27.27 24.50
N SER A 4 -16.74 -27.90 24.42
CA SER A 4 -18.00 -27.18 24.24
C SER A 4 -18.52 -26.78 25.61
N PRO A 5 -18.56 -25.49 25.97
CA PRO A 5 -19.25 -25.06 27.19
C PRO A 5 -20.72 -25.43 27.07
N GLY A 6 -21.35 -25.92 28.14
CA GLY A 6 -22.75 -26.35 28.15
C GLY A 6 -23.78 -25.26 27.82
N ASP A 7 -23.32 -24.02 27.69
CA ASP A 7 -24.16 -22.81 27.65
C ASP A 7 -24.26 -22.21 26.23
N TRP A 8 -23.70 -22.86 25.21
CA TRP A 8 -23.74 -22.37 23.83
C TRP A 8 -25.15 -22.48 23.23
N ARG A 9 -25.75 -21.33 22.88
CA ARG A 9 -27.09 -21.20 22.27
C ARG A 9 -27.06 -21.01 20.74
N VAL A 10 -25.97 -21.41 20.07
CA VAL A 10 -25.82 -21.32 18.61
C VAL A 10 -25.75 -22.72 17.99
N PRO A 11 -26.29 -22.94 16.77
CA PRO A 11 -26.10 -24.20 16.06
C PRO A 11 -24.60 -24.51 15.90
N ALA A 12 -24.18 -25.73 16.23
CA ALA A 12 -22.80 -26.17 16.16
C ALA A 12 -22.70 -27.54 15.48
N ILE A 13 -21.64 -27.74 14.68
CA ILE A 13 -21.27 -29.05 14.14
C ILE A 13 -20.15 -29.61 15.01
N CYS A 14 -20.47 -30.66 15.78
CA CYS A 14 -19.52 -31.32 16.65
C CYS A 14 -18.63 -32.27 15.83
N VAL A 15 -17.32 -32.04 15.87
CA VAL A 15 -16.30 -32.87 15.21
C VAL A 15 -15.23 -33.29 16.20
N ALA A 16 -14.55 -34.40 15.93
CA ALA A 16 -13.47 -34.90 16.79
C ALA A 16 -12.22 -34.01 16.75
N ASP A 17 -11.88 -33.48 15.58
CA ASP A 17 -10.75 -32.58 15.34
C ASP A 17 -11.16 -31.50 14.31
N THR A 18 -11.11 -30.23 14.72
CA THR A 18 -11.49 -29.10 13.87
C THR A 18 -10.51 -28.83 12.73
N ARG A 19 -9.23 -29.17 12.89
CA ARG A 19 -8.20 -29.03 11.83
C ARG A 19 -8.43 -30.07 10.75
N ALA A 20 -8.64 -31.33 11.14
CA ALA A 20 -9.01 -32.39 10.21
C ALA A 20 -10.36 -32.12 9.52
N ALA A 21 -11.36 -31.63 10.27
CA ALA A 21 -12.65 -31.26 9.72
C ALA A 21 -12.57 -30.11 8.71
N LEU A 22 -11.71 -29.11 8.95
CA LEU A 22 -11.45 -28.04 7.98
C LEU A 22 -10.83 -28.59 6.69
N GLY A 23 -9.86 -29.51 6.79
CA GLY A 23 -9.31 -30.23 5.64
C GLY A 23 -10.38 -30.99 4.84
N ALA A 24 -11.22 -31.75 5.54
CA ALA A 24 -12.33 -32.49 4.94
C ALA A 24 -13.37 -31.56 4.27
N LEU A 25 -13.64 -30.40 4.87
CA LEU A 25 -14.53 -29.40 4.31
C LEU A 25 -13.97 -28.80 3.01
N GLY A 26 -12.69 -28.42 2.99
CA GLY A 26 -12.01 -27.92 1.79
C GLY A 26 -11.99 -28.97 0.67
N ALA A 27 -11.64 -30.22 0.99
CA ALA A 27 -11.66 -31.32 0.04
C ALA A 27 -13.08 -31.61 -0.50
N GLY A 28 -14.08 -31.59 0.39
CA GLY A 28 -15.48 -31.74 0.03
C GLY A 28 -15.98 -30.64 -0.90
N TRP A 29 -15.60 -29.39 -0.62
CA TRP A 29 -15.93 -28.25 -1.48
C TRP A 29 -15.26 -28.38 -2.84
N ARG A 30 -13.97 -28.71 -2.88
CA ARG A 30 -13.19 -28.93 -4.11
C ARG A 30 -13.81 -29.98 -5.02
N ARG A 31 -14.40 -31.07 -4.49
CA ARG A 31 -15.09 -32.11 -5.29
C ARG A 31 -16.29 -31.59 -6.08
N GLY A 32 -16.86 -30.44 -5.71
CA GLY A 32 -17.94 -29.80 -6.46
C GLY A 32 -17.51 -29.14 -7.77
N PHE A 33 -16.21 -29.14 -8.11
CA PHE A 33 -15.66 -28.45 -9.26
C PHE A 33 -14.89 -29.41 -10.17
N SER A 34 -15.03 -29.27 -11.49
CA SER A 34 -14.30 -30.04 -12.51
C SER A 34 -13.23 -29.21 -13.25
N LEU A 35 -13.04 -27.95 -12.87
CA LEU A 35 -12.07 -27.06 -13.49
C LEU A 35 -10.62 -27.56 -13.30
N PRO A 36 -9.70 -27.24 -14.24
CA PRO A 36 -8.29 -27.57 -14.09
C PRO A 36 -7.68 -26.92 -12.83
N LEU A 37 -7.20 -27.76 -11.92
CA LEU A 37 -6.50 -27.34 -10.71
C LEU A 37 -5.06 -27.86 -10.74
N VAL A 38 -4.12 -26.91 -10.79
CA VAL A 38 -2.68 -27.17 -10.70
C VAL A 38 -2.23 -27.14 -9.24
N VAL A 39 -1.61 -28.22 -8.79
CA VAL A 39 -0.82 -28.25 -7.56
C VAL A 39 0.64 -27.98 -7.89
N VAL A 40 1.28 -27.07 -7.14
CA VAL A 40 2.70 -26.74 -7.27
C VAL A 40 3.46 -27.22 -6.04
N ALA A 41 4.37 -28.17 -6.24
CA ALA A 41 5.31 -28.71 -5.27
C ALA A 41 6.76 -28.59 -5.77
N GLY A 42 7.72 -29.03 -4.97
CA GLY A 42 9.15 -28.92 -5.24
C GLY A 42 9.87 -28.02 -4.24
N SER A 43 11.19 -27.99 -4.28
CA SER A 43 11.96 -27.36 -3.21
C SER A 43 12.06 -25.84 -3.35
N ASN A 44 12.54 -25.38 -4.49
CA ASN A 44 12.66 -23.97 -4.80
C ASN A 44 11.70 -23.54 -5.91
N GLY A 45 11.38 -22.24 -5.95
CA GLY A 45 10.58 -21.66 -7.03
C GLY A 45 9.06 -21.86 -6.95
N LYS A 46 8.54 -22.60 -5.96
CA LYS A 46 7.09 -22.88 -5.78
C LYS A 46 6.20 -21.63 -5.96
N THR A 47 6.45 -20.59 -5.17
CA THR A 47 5.69 -19.34 -5.22
C THR A 47 5.83 -18.65 -6.57
N THR A 48 7.03 -18.61 -7.15
CA THR A 48 7.28 -17.99 -8.45
C THR A 48 6.52 -18.70 -9.56
N VAL A 49 6.58 -20.04 -9.61
CA VAL A 49 5.85 -20.86 -10.60
C VAL A 49 4.35 -20.69 -10.42
N LYS A 50 3.85 -20.72 -9.19
CA LYS A 50 2.42 -20.48 -8.90
C LYS A 50 1.96 -19.11 -9.39
N GLU A 51 2.75 -18.06 -9.21
CA GLU A 51 2.41 -16.71 -9.67
C GLU A 51 2.52 -16.56 -11.20
N MET A 52 3.48 -17.24 -11.84
CA MET A 52 3.56 -17.33 -13.30
C MET A 52 2.32 -18.03 -13.87
N ILE A 53 1.92 -19.17 -13.30
CA ILE A 53 0.69 -19.89 -13.69
C ILE A 53 -0.54 -19.02 -13.46
N ALA A 54 -0.62 -18.32 -12.31
CA ALA A 54 -1.71 -17.40 -12.03
C ALA A 54 -1.75 -16.25 -13.06
N SER A 55 -0.61 -15.71 -13.47
CA SER A 55 -0.51 -14.69 -14.54
C SER A 55 -1.02 -15.25 -15.88
N ILE A 56 -0.63 -16.48 -16.23
CA ILE A 56 -1.11 -17.16 -17.44
C ILE A 56 -2.63 -17.39 -17.39
N PHE A 57 -3.17 -17.88 -16.28
CA PHE A 57 -4.60 -18.06 -16.10
C PHE A 57 -5.38 -16.73 -16.12
N SER A 58 -4.78 -15.65 -15.59
CA SER A 58 -5.31 -14.28 -15.74
C SER A 58 -5.35 -13.86 -17.22
N ALA A 59 -4.30 -14.15 -17.99
CA ALA A 59 -4.25 -13.82 -19.41
C ALA A 59 -5.25 -14.64 -20.25
N ALA A 60 -5.58 -15.85 -19.80
CA ALA A 60 -6.50 -16.77 -20.46
C ALA A 60 -7.98 -16.44 -20.19
N ALA A 61 -8.36 -16.28 -18.91
CA ALA A 61 -9.77 -16.12 -18.51
C ALA A 61 -10.08 -14.80 -17.79
N GLY A 62 -9.07 -14.02 -17.41
CA GLY A 62 -9.21 -12.85 -16.54
C GLY A 62 -9.03 -13.19 -15.06
N GLU A 63 -8.55 -12.24 -14.28
CA GLU A 63 -8.15 -12.44 -12.88
C GLU A 63 -9.29 -12.93 -11.98
N ALA A 64 -10.51 -12.42 -12.16
CA ALA A 64 -11.68 -12.82 -11.37
C ALA A 64 -12.13 -14.28 -11.64
N ARG A 65 -11.70 -14.87 -12.77
CA ARG A 65 -12.07 -16.24 -13.18
C ARG A 65 -10.96 -17.25 -12.90
N ARG A 66 -9.98 -16.91 -12.06
CA ARG A 66 -8.98 -17.86 -11.56
C ARG A 66 -8.82 -17.82 -10.04
N LEU A 67 -8.60 -18.99 -9.44
CA LEU A 67 -8.16 -19.09 -8.06
C LEU A 67 -6.64 -19.26 -7.98
N ALA A 68 -6.00 -18.57 -7.04
CA ALA A 68 -4.59 -18.81 -6.70
C ALA A 68 -4.37 -18.78 -5.18
N THR A 69 -3.43 -19.59 -4.68
CA THR A 69 -2.96 -19.48 -3.29
C THR A 69 -2.47 -18.07 -3.00
N GLN A 70 -2.98 -17.45 -1.94
CA GLN A 70 -2.56 -16.11 -1.51
C GLN A 70 -1.52 -16.19 -0.40
N GLY A 71 -0.41 -15.47 -0.56
CA GLY A 71 0.65 -15.45 0.44
C GLY A 71 1.20 -16.85 0.71
N ASN A 72 1.29 -17.22 1.99
CA ASN A 72 1.79 -18.52 2.48
C ASN A 72 0.65 -19.43 2.96
N LEU A 73 -0.56 -19.32 2.41
CA LEU A 73 -1.69 -20.21 2.72
C LEU A 73 -1.53 -21.58 2.02
N ASN A 74 -0.43 -22.26 2.31
CA ASN A 74 0.03 -23.47 1.61
C ASN A 74 0.15 -24.71 2.53
N ASN A 75 -0.19 -24.58 3.81
CA ASN A 75 -0.23 -25.69 4.77
C ASN A 75 -1.65 -26.27 4.92
N ASP A 76 -1.84 -27.21 5.84
CA ASP A 76 -3.08 -27.95 6.07
C ASP A 76 -4.23 -27.13 6.69
N VAL A 77 -3.98 -25.87 7.05
CA VAL A 77 -5.01 -24.89 7.41
C VAL A 77 -5.26 -23.91 6.27
N GLY A 78 -4.19 -23.39 5.65
CA GLY A 78 -4.28 -22.38 4.60
C GLY A 78 -4.81 -22.92 3.26
N LEU A 79 -4.47 -24.15 2.91
CA LEU A 79 -4.94 -24.79 1.68
C LEU A 79 -6.48 -24.96 1.69
N PRO A 80 -7.12 -25.55 2.72
CA PRO A 80 -8.58 -25.63 2.78
C PRO A 80 -9.27 -24.27 2.67
N ILE A 81 -8.74 -23.23 3.35
CA ILE A 81 -9.28 -21.86 3.26
C ILE A 81 -9.17 -21.32 1.84
N THR A 82 -8.08 -21.63 1.13
CA THR A 82 -7.92 -21.27 -0.28
C THR A 82 -8.95 -21.98 -1.15
N LEU A 83 -9.15 -23.29 -0.97
CA LEU A 83 -10.12 -24.07 -1.75
C LEU A 83 -11.57 -23.62 -1.50
N LEU A 84 -11.91 -23.24 -0.27
CA LEU A 84 -13.25 -22.73 0.07
C LEU A 84 -13.62 -21.41 -0.64
N ARG A 85 -12.65 -20.76 -1.28
CA ARG A 85 -12.91 -19.59 -2.14
C ARG A 85 -13.28 -19.97 -3.58
N LEU A 86 -13.26 -21.26 -3.95
CA LEU A 86 -13.75 -21.71 -5.26
C LEU A 86 -15.23 -21.36 -5.41
N ASP A 87 -15.61 -20.84 -6.58
CA ASP A 87 -16.97 -20.55 -6.99
C ASP A 87 -17.15 -20.97 -8.47
N ARG A 88 -18.38 -20.86 -8.97
CA ARG A 88 -18.76 -21.30 -10.32
C ARG A 88 -18.20 -20.43 -11.46
N GLN A 89 -17.64 -19.27 -11.16
CA GLN A 89 -17.03 -18.38 -12.16
C GLN A 89 -15.58 -18.76 -12.45
N HIS A 90 -14.91 -19.42 -11.50
CA HIS A 90 -13.55 -19.90 -11.70
C HIS A 90 -13.47 -20.94 -12.82
N GLN A 91 -12.55 -20.71 -13.75
CA GLN A 91 -12.21 -21.62 -14.85
C GLN A 91 -10.89 -22.33 -14.62
N PHE A 92 -10.00 -21.76 -13.80
CA PHE A 92 -8.69 -22.33 -13.49
C PHE A 92 -8.34 -22.12 -12.02
N ALA A 93 -7.56 -23.03 -11.44
CA ALA A 93 -7.02 -22.88 -10.10
C ALA A 93 -5.55 -23.29 -10.05
N VAL A 94 -4.75 -22.57 -9.27
CA VAL A 94 -3.38 -22.98 -8.93
C VAL A 94 -3.15 -22.86 -7.43
N VAL A 95 -2.70 -23.95 -6.82
CA VAL A 95 -2.40 -23.99 -5.38
C VAL A 95 -0.97 -24.42 -5.13
N GLU A 96 -0.29 -23.69 -4.24
CA GLU A 96 1.04 -24.01 -3.75
C GLU A 96 0.93 -24.87 -2.49
N LEU A 97 1.75 -25.91 -2.37
CA LEU A 97 1.85 -26.75 -1.18
C LEU A 97 3.15 -26.48 -0.41
N GLY A 98 3.02 -26.19 0.88
CA GLY A 98 4.13 -26.01 1.81
C GLY A 98 4.37 -27.31 2.56
N ILE A 99 5.37 -28.07 2.13
CA ILE A 99 5.73 -29.39 2.67
C ILE A 99 6.97 -29.20 3.53
N ASN A 100 6.85 -29.42 4.84
CA ASN A 100 7.96 -29.28 5.79
C ASN A 100 8.35 -30.61 6.44
N ARG A 101 7.44 -31.57 6.49
CA ARG A 101 7.64 -32.88 7.13
C ARG A 101 7.19 -34.02 6.22
N PRO A 102 7.81 -35.21 6.36
CA PRO A 102 7.37 -36.41 5.65
C PRO A 102 5.87 -36.70 5.87
N GLY A 103 5.17 -37.04 4.79
CA GLY A 103 3.73 -37.35 4.77
C GLY A 103 2.79 -36.14 4.61
N GLU A 104 3.29 -34.90 4.72
CA GLU A 104 2.46 -33.71 4.51
C GLU A 104 2.03 -33.56 3.05
N ALA A 105 2.90 -33.90 2.09
CA ALA A 105 2.59 -33.78 0.66
C ALA A 105 1.37 -34.62 0.29
N GLN A 106 1.32 -35.86 0.79
CA GLN A 106 0.22 -36.78 0.53
C GLN A 106 -1.10 -36.27 1.12
N LEU A 107 -1.09 -35.75 2.35
CA LEU A 107 -2.28 -35.17 2.98
C LEU A 107 -2.79 -33.95 2.21
N LEU A 108 -1.90 -33.01 1.91
CA LEU A 108 -2.23 -31.76 1.23
C LEU A 108 -2.72 -32.01 -0.20
N ALA A 109 -2.08 -32.91 -0.94
CA ALA A 109 -2.48 -33.26 -2.29
C ALA A 109 -3.88 -33.90 -2.33
N ARG A 110 -4.20 -34.79 -1.37
CA ARG A 110 -5.57 -35.34 -1.22
C ARG A 110 -6.61 -34.26 -0.94
N ILE A 111 -6.28 -33.26 -0.14
CA ILE A 111 -7.17 -32.12 0.12
C ILE A 111 -7.36 -31.27 -1.14
N ALA A 112 -6.27 -31.00 -1.88
CA ALA A 112 -6.28 -30.18 -3.08
C ALA A 112 -7.03 -30.82 -4.26
N GLY A 113 -7.01 -32.15 -4.38
CA GLY A 113 -7.60 -32.88 -5.51
C GLY A 113 -7.12 -32.33 -6.87
N PRO A 114 -5.81 -32.41 -7.18
CA PRO A 114 -5.27 -31.87 -8.41
C PRO A 114 -5.80 -32.59 -9.65
N THR A 115 -5.96 -31.85 -10.74
CA THR A 115 -6.03 -32.44 -12.10
C THR A 115 -4.65 -32.41 -12.76
N ILE A 116 -3.78 -31.51 -12.30
CA ILE A 116 -2.40 -31.34 -12.77
C ILE A 116 -1.50 -31.25 -11.53
N ALA A 117 -0.46 -32.07 -11.47
CA ALA A 117 0.51 -32.08 -10.38
C ALA A 117 1.88 -31.69 -10.93
N LEU A 118 2.37 -30.53 -10.49
CA LEU A 118 3.67 -30.00 -10.87
C LEU A 118 4.67 -30.20 -9.73
N VAL A 119 5.77 -30.89 -10.03
CA VAL A 119 6.96 -30.93 -9.18
C VAL A 119 8.05 -30.10 -9.84
N ASN A 120 8.49 -29.02 -9.20
CA ASN A 120 9.39 -28.05 -9.85
C ASN A 120 10.87 -28.45 -9.80
N ASN A 121 11.31 -29.16 -8.75
CA ASN A 121 12.67 -29.66 -8.51
C ASN A 121 12.74 -30.41 -7.17
N ALA A 122 13.79 -31.22 -6.96
CA ALA A 122 14.20 -31.72 -5.66
C ALA A 122 15.58 -31.16 -5.28
N GLN A 123 15.62 -30.24 -4.32
CA GLN A 123 16.84 -29.56 -3.87
C GLN A 123 16.92 -29.52 -2.35
N ARG A 124 18.04 -29.00 -1.80
CA ARG A 124 18.26 -28.98 -0.36
C ARG A 124 17.32 -27.97 0.31
N GLU A 125 16.33 -28.49 1.02
CA GLU A 125 15.40 -27.73 1.87
C GLU A 125 15.04 -28.54 3.12
N HIS A 126 14.64 -27.87 4.21
CA HIS A 126 14.13 -28.52 5.42
C HIS A 126 15.00 -29.69 5.93
N GLN A 127 16.33 -29.55 5.83
CA GLN A 127 17.30 -30.63 6.13
C GLN A 127 17.24 -31.12 7.57
N ALA A 128 16.66 -30.32 8.48
CA ALA A 128 16.35 -30.73 9.84
C ALA A 128 15.37 -31.94 9.92
N PHE A 129 14.59 -32.20 8.86
CA PHE A 129 13.58 -33.27 8.83
C PHE A 129 13.71 -34.20 7.61
N MET A 130 14.24 -33.72 6.49
CA MET A 130 14.44 -34.51 5.26
C MET A 130 15.93 -34.55 4.92
N VAL A 131 16.60 -35.62 5.36
CA VAL A 131 18.07 -35.71 5.36
C VAL A 131 18.67 -35.93 3.96
N THR A 132 17.95 -36.62 3.06
CA THR A 132 18.44 -36.91 1.70
C THR A 132 17.57 -36.26 0.63
N LEU A 133 18.20 -35.86 -0.48
CA LEU A 133 17.50 -35.32 -1.67
C LEU A 133 16.53 -36.34 -2.29
N GLU A 134 16.87 -37.63 -2.22
CA GLU A 134 15.97 -38.70 -2.64
C GLU A 134 14.68 -38.74 -1.80
N ALA A 135 14.78 -38.55 -0.48
CA ALA A 135 13.61 -38.48 0.39
C ALA A 135 12.74 -37.26 0.05
N VAL A 136 13.36 -36.11 -0.28
CA VAL A 136 12.64 -34.92 -0.77
C VAL A 136 11.92 -35.22 -2.09
N ALA A 137 12.58 -35.89 -3.03
CA ALA A 137 11.99 -36.27 -4.31
C ALA A 137 10.81 -37.25 -4.15
N LEU A 138 10.93 -38.24 -3.26
CA LEU A 138 9.86 -39.19 -2.91
C LEU A 138 8.67 -38.49 -2.24
N GLU A 139 8.93 -37.55 -1.34
CA GLU A 139 7.86 -36.75 -0.72
C GLU A 139 7.09 -35.96 -1.78
N HIS A 140 7.80 -35.28 -2.71
CA HIS A 140 7.15 -34.57 -3.82
C HIS A 140 6.42 -35.50 -4.79
N ALA A 141 6.86 -36.76 -4.97
CA ALA A 141 6.14 -37.75 -5.78
C ALA A 141 4.71 -38.01 -5.26
N SER A 142 4.46 -37.78 -3.96
CA SER A 142 3.13 -37.93 -3.36
C SER A 142 2.08 -37.01 -3.99
N VAL A 143 2.46 -35.86 -4.58
CA VAL A 143 1.50 -35.00 -5.26
C VAL A 143 1.05 -35.58 -6.60
N ILE A 144 1.91 -36.37 -7.26
CA ILE A 144 1.61 -37.07 -8.51
C ILE A 144 0.68 -38.25 -8.22
N HIS A 145 0.93 -39.01 -7.16
CA HIS A 145 0.06 -40.11 -6.73
C HIS A 145 -1.39 -39.69 -6.38
N ALA A 146 -1.62 -38.40 -6.15
CA ALA A 146 -2.96 -37.86 -5.90
C ALA A 146 -3.73 -37.51 -7.19
N LEU A 147 -3.12 -37.66 -8.37
CA LEU A 147 -3.78 -37.41 -9.64
C LEU A 147 -4.87 -38.45 -9.94
N PRO A 148 -5.99 -38.04 -10.55
CA PRO A 148 -6.92 -38.99 -11.15
C PRO A 148 -6.28 -39.65 -12.41
N PRO A 149 -6.83 -40.76 -12.94
CA PRO A 149 -6.27 -41.45 -14.10
C PRO A 149 -6.08 -40.56 -15.35
N ASP A 150 -6.97 -39.59 -15.56
CA ASP A 150 -6.91 -38.60 -16.65
C ASP A 150 -6.07 -37.36 -16.32
N GLY A 151 -5.46 -37.33 -15.13
CA GLY A 151 -4.61 -36.24 -14.66
C GLY A 151 -3.27 -36.16 -15.40
N THR A 152 -2.63 -34.99 -15.33
CA THR A 152 -1.32 -34.74 -15.96
C THR A 152 -0.23 -34.47 -14.93
N ALA A 153 0.87 -35.20 -15.02
CA ALA A 153 2.08 -34.99 -14.24
C ALA A 153 3.05 -34.06 -15.01
N VAL A 154 3.56 -33.05 -14.31
CA VAL A 154 4.50 -32.06 -14.86
C VAL A 154 5.74 -32.02 -13.97
N PHE A 155 6.91 -32.28 -14.53
CA PHE A 155 8.17 -32.28 -13.79
C PHE A 155 9.36 -32.04 -14.72
N PRO A 156 10.50 -31.55 -14.20
CA PRO A 156 11.69 -31.37 -15.02
C PRO A 156 12.29 -32.71 -15.44
N ALA A 157 12.57 -32.87 -16.73
CA ALA A 157 13.19 -34.07 -17.29
C ALA A 157 14.70 -34.11 -17.06
N ASP A 158 15.31 -32.94 -16.81
CA ASP A 158 16.73 -32.72 -16.56
C ASP A 158 17.10 -32.74 -15.05
N ASP A 159 16.14 -33.00 -14.17
CA ASP A 159 16.40 -33.21 -12.74
C ASP A 159 16.93 -34.64 -12.49
N PRO A 160 17.96 -34.82 -11.65
CA PRO A 160 18.51 -36.14 -11.33
C PRO A 160 17.48 -37.16 -10.81
N TYR A 161 16.39 -36.69 -10.21
CA TYR A 161 15.33 -37.51 -9.63
C TYR A 161 14.10 -37.66 -10.54
N ALA A 162 14.15 -37.19 -11.78
CA ALA A 162 13.05 -37.30 -12.74
C ALA A 162 12.54 -38.75 -12.93
N GLY A 163 13.43 -39.74 -12.78
CA GLY A 163 13.07 -41.16 -12.81
C GLY A 163 12.01 -41.55 -11.76
N ILE A 164 12.10 -41.00 -10.54
CA ILE A 164 11.15 -41.26 -9.45
C ILE A 164 9.75 -40.74 -9.85
N TRP A 165 9.69 -39.52 -10.38
CA TRP A 165 8.42 -38.91 -10.78
C TRP A 165 7.82 -39.55 -12.03
N ARG A 166 8.66 -40.01 -12.95
CA ARG A 166 8.23 -40.77 -14.13
C ARG A 166 7.59 -42.10 -13.74
N VAL A 167 8.16 -42.81 -12.75
CA VAL A 167 7.54 -44.02 -12.17
C VAL A 167 6.25 -43.67 -11.44
N ALA A 168 6.23 -42.59 -10.65
CA ALA A 168 5.03 -42.15 -9.93
C ALA A 168 3.87 -41.75 -10.85
N ALA A 169 4.18 -41.23 -12.04
CA ALA A 169 3.22 -40.84 -13.08
C ALA A 169 2.78 -42.00 -13.99
N THR A 170 3.13 -43.26 -13.68
CA THR A 170 2.75 -44.43 -14.49
C THR A 170 1.22 -44.48 -14.62
N GLY A 171 0.72 -44.39 -15.85
CA GLY A 171 -0.71 -44.39 -16.15
C GLY A 171 -1.34 -42.99 -16.26
N ASN A 172 -0.61 -41.92 -15.93
CA ASN A 172 -1.01 -40.54 -16.17
C ASN A 172 -0.39 -39.98 -17.46
N ARG A 173 -0.95 -38.87 -17.97
CA ARG A 173 -0.29 -38.09 -19.02
C ARG A 173 0.95 -37.40 -18.42
N ILE A 174 2.07 -37.45 -19.12
CA ILE A 174 3.31 -36.76 -18.72
C ILE A 174 3.52 -35.57 -19.65
N LEU A 175 3.79 -34.40 -19.08
CA LEU A 175 4.21 -33.20 -19.79
C LEU A 175 5.45 -32.64 -19.10
N ASP A 176 6.57 -33.33 -19.28
CA ASP A 176 7.86 -32.94 -18.68
C ASP A 176 8.51 -31.78 -19.45
N PHE A 177 9.46 -31.12 -18.79
CA PHE A 177 10.11 -29.93 -19.34
C PHE A 177 11.62 -29.92 -19.08
N ALA A 178 12.40 -29.27 -19.94
CA ALA A 178 13.84 -29.12 -19.73
C ALA A 178 14.36 -27.83 -20.35
N LEU A 179 15.36 -27.22 -19.72
CA LEU A 179 16.06 -26.09 -20.30
C LEU A 179 17.30 -26.62 -21.06
N ARG A 180 17.29 -26.52 -22.39
CA ARG A 180 18.40 -27.01 -23.23
C ARG A 180 19.68 -26.26 -22.88
N ARG A 181 20.74 -27.03 -22.64
CA ARG A 181 22.11 -26.54 -22.55
C ARG A 181 22.87 -26.93 -23.82
N PRO A 182 23.80 -26.09 -24.30
CA PRO A 182 24.62 -26.46 -25.44
C PRO A 182 25.31 -27.82 -25.23
N GLY A 183 25.09 -28.77 -26.15
CA GLY A 183 25.69 -30.10 -26.11
C GLY A 183 24.96 -31.15 -25.26
N VAL A 184 23.76 -30.86 -24.74
CA VAL A 184 22.91 -31.83 -24.03
C VAL A 184 21.56 -31.94 -24.74
N ASP A 185 21.34 -33.08 -25.42
CA ASP A 185 20.04 -33.39 -26.01
C ASP A 185 19.04 -33.79 -24.90
N SER A 186 17.78 -33.36 -25.05
CA SER A 186 16.69 -33.69 -24.13
C SER A 186 15.44 -34.03 -24.95
N ASP A 187 14.79 -35.13 -24.59
CA ASP A 187 13.52 -35.56 -25.18
C ASP A 187 12.29 -35.00 -24.44
N ALA A 188 12.48 -33.98 -23.59
CA ALA A 188 11.39 -33.39 -22.82
C ALA A 188 10.28 -32.83 -23.73
N VAL A 189 9.02 -32.91 -23.29
CA VAL A 189 7.89 -32.44 -24.10
C VAL A 189 7.90 -30.92 -24.28
N VAL A 190 8.27 -30.16 -23.25
CA VAL A 190 8.39 -28.70 -23.30
C VAL A 190 9.86 -28.30 -23.14
N GLN A 191 10.43 -27.66 -24.15
CA GLN A 191 11.87 -27.39 -24.19
C GLN A 191 12.13 -25.88 -24.24
N GLY A 192 13.05 -25.41 -23.40
CA GLY A 192 13.46 -24.00 -23.39
C GLY A 192 14.86 -23.80 -23.95
N THR A 193 15.07 -22.71 -24.69
CA THR A 193 16.40 -22.22 -25.05
C THR A 193 16.48 -20.72 -24.77
N ILE A 194 17.55 -20.26 -24.12
CA ILE A 194 17.79 -18.82 -23.89
C ILE A 194 18.60 -18.29 -25.07
N ALA A 195 18.03 -17.35 -25.82
CA ALA A 195 18.73 -16.67 -26.91
C ALA A 195 19.76 -15.67 -26.37
N ASP A 196 20.72 -15.26 -27.20
CA ASP A 196 21.73 -14.23 -26.85
C ASP A 196 21.11 -12.90 -26.43
N SER A 197 19.90 -12.61 -26.92
CA SER A 197 19.11 -11.43 -26.51
C SER A 197 18.55 -11.53 -25.08
N GLY A 198 18.70 -12.67 -24.40
CA GLY A 198 18.09 -12.99 -23.12
C GLY A 198 16.63 -13.43 -23.20
N ALA A 199 16.04 -13.51 -24.40
CA ALA A 199 14.69 -14.03 -24.60
C ALA A 199 14.65 -15.56 -24.43
N LEU A 200 13.61 -16.06 -23.76
CA LEU A 200 13.35 -17.49 -23.62
C LEU A 200 12.46 -17.95 -24.77
N ARG A 201 13.00 -18.81 -25.63
CA ARG A 201 12.23 -19.56 -26.62
C ARG A 201 11.73 -20.86 -25.98
N ILE A 202 10.41 -21.07 -25.99
CA ILE A 202 9.76 -22.27 -25.47
C ILE A 202 9.17 -23.05 -26.65
N GLU A 203 9.64 -24.27 -26.86
CA GLU A 203 9.17 -25.22 -27.85
C GLU A 203 8.22 -26.22 -27.19
N THR A 204 7.06 -26.43 -27.82
CA THR A 204 5.98 -27.29 -27.31
C THR A 204 5.43 -28.12 -28.46
N PRO A 205 4.65 -29.19 -28.19
CA PRO A 205 4.00 -29.97 -29.24
C PRO A 205 3.07 -29.15 -30.14
N ASP A 206 2.49 -28.07 -29.61
CA ASP A 206 1.53 -27.21 -30.32
C ASP A 206 2.21 -26.05 -31.07
N GLY A 207 3.54 -25.93 -30.99
CA GLY A 207 4.33 -24.87 -31.60
C GLY A 207 5.33 -24.21 -30.64
N ALA A 208 6.04 -23.20 -31.15
CA ALA A 208 7.03 -22.44 -30.38
C ALA A 208 6.53 -21.04 -30.02
N LEU A 209 6.98 -20.50 -28.89
CA LEU A 209 6.73 -19.13 -28.46
C LEU A 209 8.01 -18.50 -27.90
N ASP A 210 8.20 -17.21 -28.18
CA ASP A 210 9.32 -16.43 -27.66
C ASP A 210 8.80 -15.47 -26.57
N VAL A 211 9.48 -15.47 -25.41
CA VAL A 211 9.08 -14.72 -24.22
C VAL A 211 10.24 -13.89 -23.71
N SER A 212 10.02 -12.59 -23.54
CA SER A 212 10.90 -11.74 -22.75
C SER A 212 10.45 -11.75 -21.29
N LEU A 213 11.16 -12.49 -20.44
CA LEU A 213 10.84 -12.59 -19.02
C LEU A 213 11.35 -11.36 -18.27
N ARG A 214 10.49 -10.79 -17.41
CA ARG A 214 10.87 -9.71 -16.47
C ARG A 214 11.49 -10.25 -15.16
N ALA A 215 11.96 -11.50 -15.18
CA ALA A 215 12.55 -12.19 -14.05
C ALA A 215 13.99 -12.56 -14.39
N LEU A 216 14.92 -12.31 -13.47
CA LEU A 216 16.35 -12.55 -13.69
C LEU A 216 16.73 -14.00 -13.39
N GLY A 217 17.66 -14.55 -14.18
CA GLY A 217 18.33 -15.83 -13.90
C GLY A 217 17.76 -17.04 -14.62
N GLU A 218 18.65 -18.00 -14.91
CA GLU A 218 18.32 -19.27 -15.59
C GLU A 218 17.25 -20.07 -14.85
N HIS A 219 17.29 -20.10 -13.51
CA HIS A 219 16.27 -20.77 -12.70
C HIS A 219 14.86 -20.18 -12.90
N ASN A 220 14.72 -18.91 -13.29
CA ASN A 220 13.43 -18.33 -13.64
C ASN A 220 12.98 -18.68 -15.06
N ALA A 221 13.92 -18.95 -15.98
CA ALA A 221 13.58 -19.57 -17.25
C ALA A 221 13.05 -21.00 -17.04
N HIS A 222 13.69 -21.78 -16.17
CA HIS A 222 13.20 -23.10 -15.76
C HIS A 222 11.81 -23.03 -15.11
N ASN A 223 11.58 -22.09 -14.17
CA ASN A 223 10.26 -21.85 -13.59
C ASN A 223 9.20 -21.46 -14.64
N ALA A 224 9.58 -20.70 -15.67
CA ALA A 224 8.69 -20.33 -16.75
C ALA A 224 8.32 -21.54 -17.64
N LEU A 225 9.24 -22.47 -17.88
CA LEU A 225 8.95 -23.74 -18.55
C LEU A 225 7.98 -24.59 -17.73
N ALA A 226 8.20 -24.70 -16.41
CA ALA A 226 7.31 -25.40 -15.50
C ALA A 226 5.89 -24.81 -15.54
N ALA A 227 5.79 -23.47 -15.49
CA ALA A 227 4.52 -22.75 -15.57
C ALA A 227 3.83 -22.92 -16.94
N ALA A 228 4.59 -22.87 -18.04
CA ALA A 228 4.08 -23.09 -19.38
C ALA A 228 3.54 -24.52 -19.54
N ALA A 229 4.29 -25.53 -19.11
CA ALA A 229 3.88 -26.94 -19.14
C ALA A 229 2.59 -27.16 -18.33
N ALA A 230 2.50 -26.67 -17.10
CA ALA A 230 1.28 -26.77 -16.31
C ALA A 230 0.08 -26.04 -16.94
N ALA A 231 0.29 -24.88 -17.55
CA ALA A 231 -0.78 -24.14 -18.21
C ALA A 231 -1.27 -24.84 -19.49
N LEU A 232 -0.36 -25.43 -20.28
CA LEU A 232 -0.71 -26.23 -21.46
C LEU A 232 -1.46 -27.50 -21.06
N ALA A 233 -1.05 -28.15 -19.96
CA ALA A 233 -1.79 -29.26 -19.38
C ALA A 233 -3.21 -28.87 -18.93
N ALA A 234 -3.43 -27.61 -18.54
CA ALA A 234 -4.74 -27.05 -18.23
C ALA A 234 -5.56 -26.63 -19.47
N GLY A 235 -5.02 -26.81 -20.69
CA GLY A 235 -5.69 -26.45 -21.94
C GLY A 235 -5.61 -24.95 -22.29
N VAL A 236 -4.66 -24.21 -21.72
CA VAL A 236 -4.45 -22.79 -22.05
C VAL A 236 -3.71 -22.66 -23.38
N SER A 237 -4.12 -21.69 -24.22
CA SER A 237 -3.47 -21.46 -25.52
C SER A 237 -2.05 -20.89 -25.40
N LEU A 238 -1.19 -21.18 -26.39
CA LEU A 238 0.18 -20.66 -26.47
C LEU A 238 0.24 -19.12 -26.39
N ASP A 239 -0.73 -18.43 -27.00
CA ASP A 239 -0.80 -16.97 -26.91
C ASP A 239 -1.06 -16.47 -25.48
N ALA A 240 -1.96 -17.11 -24.73
CA ALA A 240 -2.21 -16.77 -23.35
C ALA A 240 -1.03 -17.12 -22.44
N VAL A 241 -0.32 -18.23 -22.69
CA VAL A 241 0.95 -18.57 -22.02
C VAL A 241 1.98 -17.47 -22.24
N ARG A 242 2.20 -17.09 -23.49
CA ARG A 242 3.13 -16.01 -23.86
C ARG A 242 2.78 -14.68 -23.17
N ARG A 243 1.52 -14.23 -23.29
CA ARG A 243 1.05 -12.98 -22.65
C ARG A 243 1.19 -13.04 -21.13
N GLY A 244 0.83 -14.16 -20.51
CA GLY A 244 0.93 -14.37 -19.07
C GLY A 244 2.35 -14.31 -18.54
N LEU A 245 3.29 -14.99 -19.20
CA LEU A 245 4.70 -14.98 -18.81
C LEU A 245 5.34 -13.59 -19.04
N GLN A 246 4.98 -12.89 -20.12
CA GLN A 246 5.48 -11.52 -20.35
C GLN A 246 4.90 -10.49 -19.37
N ALA A 247 3.67 -10.71 -18.88
CA ALA A 247 3.01 -9.86 -17.91
C ALA A 247 3.43 -10.15 -16.46
N PHE A 248 4.07 -11.29 -16.20
CA PHE A 248 4.53 -11.66 -14.86
C PHE A 248 5.53 -10.64 -14.31
N GLU A 249 5.29 -10.17 -13.09
CA GLU A 249 6.23 -9.35 -12.32
C GLU A 249 6.70 -10.16 -11.09
N PRO A 250 8.01 -10.20 -10.80
CA PRO A 250 8.51 -10.89 -9.63
C PRO A 250 7.88 -10.36 -8.34
N VAL A 251 7.46 -11.28 -7.46
CA VAL A 251 6.89 -10.92 -6.15
C VAL A 251 7.94 -10.31 -5.22
N ASN A 252 7.49 -9.52 -4.24
CA ASN A 252 8.38 -8.87 -3.27
C ASN A 252 9.35 -9.87 -2.62
N GLY A 253 10.65 -9.55 -2.67
CA GLY A 253 11.72 -10.38 -2.13
C GLY A 253 12.09 -11.62 -2.95
N ARG A 254 11.73 -11.66 -4.25
CA ARG A 254 12.10 -12.73 -5.19
C ARG A 254 12.78 -12.17 -6.44
N LEU A 255 14.06 -11.81 -6.33
CA LEU A 255 14.88 -11.18 -7.38
C LEU A 255 14.23 -9.95 -8.04
N GLN A 256 13.53 -9.16 -7.25
CA GLN A 256 12.89 -7.94 -7.73
C GLN A 256 13.95 -6.85 -7.92
N VAL A 257 14.03 -6.27 -9.13
CA VAL A 257 14.97 -5.20 -9.43
C VAL A 257 14.42 -3.86 -8.94
N LYS A 258 15.23 -3.13 -8.17
CA LYS A 258 14.98 -1.78 -7.67
C LYS A 258 16.17 -0.89 -8.00
N ILE A 259 15.97 0.42 -7.96
CA ILE A 259 17.04 1.41 -8.10
C ILE A 259 17.25 2.08 -6.75
N ALA A 260 18.48 2.08 -6.26
CA ALA A 260 18.84 2.77 -5.03
C ALA A 260 18.73 4.29 -5.21
N SER A 261 18.22 4.97 -4.19
CA SER A 261 18.06 6.43 -4.20
C SER A 261 18.93 7.15 -3.17
N ALA A 262 19.52 6.42 -2.22
CA ALA A 262 20.41 6.97 -1.21
C ALA A 262 21.83 7.11 -1.75
N ALA A 263 22.42 8.31 -1.62
CA ALA A 263 23.84 8.51 -1.85
C ALA A 263 24.68 7.71 -0.84
N PRO A 264 25.87 7.19 -1.23
CA PRO A 264 26.52 7.31 -2.54
C PRO A 264 25.99 6.33 -3.61
N LEU A 265 25.13 5.38 -3.24
CA LEU A 265 24.62 4.33 -4.13
C LEU A 265 23.45 4.78 -5.03
N ALA A 266 23.16 6.08 -5.13
CA ALA A 266 22.05 6.58 -5.93
C ALA A 266 22.26 6.18 -7.41
N GLY A 267 21.30 5.46 -7.99
CA GLY A 267 21.39 4.88 -9.33
C GLY A 267 21.80 3.41 -9.39
N ALA A 268 22.36 2.85 -8.30
CA ALA A 268 22.76 1.44 -8.24
C ALA A 268 21.56 0.50 -8.38
N MET A 269 21.77 -0.64 -9.04
CA MET A 269 20.78 -1.70 -9.15
C MET A 269 20.73 -2.50 -7.85
N VAL A 270 19.57 -2.58 -7.22
CA VAL A 270 19.33 -3.39 -6.02
C VAL A 270 18.40 -4.55 -6.39
N ILE A 271 18.91 -5.77 -6.31
CA ILE A 271 18.16 -7.00 -6.52
C ILE A 271 17.68 -7.50 -5.15
N ASP A 272 16.37 -7.37 -4.91
CA ASP A 272 15.69 -7.76 -3.69
C ASP A 272 15.27 -9.24 -3.76
N ASP A 273 16.01 -10.11 -3.07
CA ASP A 273 15.74 -11.55 -2.94
C ASP A 273 15.60 -11.97 -1.46
N THR A 274 15.01 -11.09 -0.65
CA THR A 274 15.03 -11.21 0.82
C THR A 274 13.94 -12.12 1.41
N TYR A 275 13.15 -12.81 0.57
CA TYR A 275 12.00 -13.58 1.07
C TYR A 275 12.43 -14.80 1.90
N ASN A 276 13.34 -15.62 1.36
CA ASN A 276 13.89 -16.78 2.04
C ASN A 276 15.24 -17.21 1.41
N ALA A 277 15.99 -18.07 2.09
CA ALA A 277 17.24 -18.60 1.58
C ALA A 277 17.54 -20.03 2.05
N ASN A 278 18.17 -20.78 1.16
CA ASN A 278 18.78 -22.10 1.38
C ASN A 278 20.04 -22.20 0.48
N PRO A 279 20.88 -23.24 0.61
CA PRO A 279 22.16 -23.31 -0.10
C PRO A 279 22.03 -23.16 -1.62
N ASP A 280 21.08 -23.89 -2.22
CA ASP A 280 20.91 -23.90 -3.67
C ASP A 280 20.35 -22.57 -4.21
N SER A 281 19.38 -21.95 -3.50
CA SER A 281 18.87 -20.63 -3.88
C SER A 281 19.89 -19.50 -3.67
N MET A 282 20.79 -19.61 -2.68
CA MET A 282 21.91 -18.66 -2.53
C MET A 282 22.84 -18.72 -3.73
N ARG A 283 23.19 -19.93 -4.21
CA ARG A 283 24.02 -20.13 -5.40
C ARG A 283 23.36 -19.58 -6.66
N ALA A 284 22.07 -19.83 -6.84
CA ALA A 284 21.30 -19.27 -7.96
C ALA A 284 21.28 -17.72 -7.94
N ALA A 285 21.19 -17.11 -6.75
CA ALA A 285 21.27 -15.66 -6.61
C ALA A 285 22.68 -15.11 -6.91
N ILE A 286 23.73 -15.80 -6.47
CA ILE A 286 25.12 -15.48 -6.82
C ILE A 286 25.31 -15.53 -8.34
N ASP A 287 24.77 -16.53 -9.03
CA ASP A 287 24.87 -16.64 -10.49
C ASP A 287 24.18 -15.47 -11.21
N VAL A 288 23.02 -15.03 -10.71
CA VAL A 288 22.33 -13.83 -11.21
C VAL A 288 23.16 -12.57 -11.06
N LEU A 289 23.83 -12.42 -9.91
CA LEU A 289 24.69 -11.27 -9.61
C LEU A 289 26.00 -11.33 -10.41
N ALA A 290 26.59 -12.51 -10.59
CA ALA A 290 27.83 -12.71 -11.32
C ALA A 290 27.72 -12.34 -12.80
N ALA A 291 26.53 -12.49 -13.40
CA ALA A 291 26.23 -12.08 -14.76
C ALA A 291 26.07 -10.56 -14.95
N ARG A 292 26.26 -9.74 -13.90
CA ARG A 292 26.11 -8.28 -13.93
C ARG A 292 27.46 -7.58 -14.10
N VAL A 293 27.40 -6.33 -14.51
CA VAL A 293 28.59 -5.48 -14.62
C VAL A 293 29.09 -5.13 -13.21
N ALA A 294 30.39 -5.25 -12.99
CA ALA A 294 31.03 -4.87 -11.74
C ALA A 294 30.91 -3.35 -11.49
N PRO A 295 30.71 -2.90 -10.23
CA PRO A 295 30.85 -3.67 -8.98
C PRO A 295 29.63 -4.53 -8.61
N ARG A 296 29.87 -5.78 -8.19
CA ARG A 296 28.87 -6.79 -7.78
C ARG A 296 28.99 -7.08 -6.29
N VAL A 297 28.03 -6.59 -5.52
CA VAL A 297 28.02 -6.70 -4.05
C VAL A 297 26.95 -7.69 -3.62
N PHE A 298 27.34 -8.73 -2.90
CA PHE A 298 26.40 -9.68 -2.33
C PHE A 298 26.18 -9.37 -0.86
N VAL A 299 24.91 -9.24 -0.46
CA VAL A 299 24.49 -8.99 0.92
C VAL A 299 23.68 -10.18 1.41
N MET A 300 24.19 -10.91 2.40
CA MET A 300 23.56 -12.13 2.89
C MET A 300 23.21 -12.08 4.39
N GLY A 301 22.07 -12.66 4.74
CA GLY A 301 21.75 -13.08 6.10
C GLY A 301 21.85 -14.59 6.27
N ASP A 302 21.74 -15.08 7.50
CA ASP A 302 21.76 -16.52 7.79
C ASP A 302 20.67 -17.30 7.02
N MET A 303 21.04 -18.52 6.63
CA MET A 303 20.15 -19.57 6.13
C MET A 303 19.53 -20.35 7.31
N GLY A 304 18.21 -20.49 7.32
CA GLY A 304 17.46 -21.24 8.33
C GLY A 304 17.17 -22.66 7.91
N GLU A 305 16.77 -23.50 8.87
CA GLU A 305 16.31 -24.89 8.63
C GLU A 305 17.37 -25.78 7.94
N VAL A 306 18.65 -25.43 8.10
CA VAL A 306 19.82 -26.10 7.53
C VAL A 306 20.40 -27.21 8.44
N GLY A 307 19.75 -27.50 9.56
CA GLY A 307 20.21 -28.52 10.53
C GLY A 307 21.55 -28.19 11.18
N ASP A 308 22.24 -29.22 11.66
CA ASP A 308 23.54 -29.11 12.34
C ASP A 308 24.68 -28.68 11.39
N ASP A 309 24.49 -28.86 10.08
CA ASP A 309 25.45 -28.50 9.03
C ASP A 309 25.39 -27.02 8.60
N GLY A 310 24.65 -26.18 9.33
CA GLY A 310 24.48 -24.76 9.03
C GLY A 310 25.78 -24.03 8.69
N PRO A 311 26.83 -24.04 9.53
CA PRO A 311 28.09 -23.38 9.24
C PRO A 311 28.81 -23.90 7.99
N ALA A 312 28.68 -25.20 7.68
CA ALA A 312 29.30 -25.79 6.49
C ALA A 312 28.64 -25.26 5.21
N PHE A 313 27.31 -25.16 5.19
CA PHE A 313 26.59 -24.57 4.04
C PHE A 313 26.88 -23.07 3.86
N HIS A 314 27.03 -22.31 4.94
CA HIS A 314 27.43 -20.91 4.82
C HIS A 314 28.85 -20.78 4.25
N ARG A 315 29.77 -21.67 4.65
CA ARG A 315 31.11 -21.75 4.06
C ARG A 315 31.07 -22.08 2.57
N GLU A 316 30.23 -23.04 2.15
CA GLU A 316 30.00 -23.36 0.72
C GLU A 316 29.56 -22.12 -0.06
N VAL A 317 28.55 -21.37 0.44
CA VAL A 317 28.03 -20.17 -0.21
C VAL A 317 29.10 -19.08 -0.34
N GLY A 318 29.89 -18.85 0.72
CA GLY A 318 30.99 -17.88 0.68
C GLY A 318 32.10 -18.25 -0.30
N ALA A 319 32.49 -19.53 -0.35
CA ALA A 319 33.47 -20.04 -1.31
C ALA A 319 32.97 -19.90 -2.76
N TYR A 320 31.70 -20.21 -3.00
CA TYR A 320 31.08 -20.09 -4.32
C TYR A 320 30.97 -18.63 -4.79
N ALA A 321 30.62 -17.71 -3.89
CA ALA A 321 30.63 -16.27 -4.19
C ALA A 321 32.02 -15.77 -4.61
N ARG A 322 33.09 -16.30 -3.99
CA ARG A 322 34.47 -16.00 -4.36
C ARG A 322 34.85 -16.62 -5.72
N GLU A 323 34.45 -17.87 -5.95
CA GLU A 323 34.67 -18.58 -7.22
C GLU A 323 34.05 -17.82 -8.40
N ARG A 324 32.85 -17.25 -8.21
CA ARG A 324 32.17 -16.38 -9.19
C ARG A 324 32.72 -14.95 -9.24
N GLN A 325 33.84 -14.70 -8.56
CA GLN A 325 34.59 -13.44 -8.57
C GLN A 325 33.74 -12.22 -8.20
N LEU A 326 32.82 -12.34 -7.24
CA LEU A 326 32.07 -11.18 -6.76
C LEU A 326 33.01 -10.17 -6.09
N ASP A 327 32.65 -8.89 -6.15
CA ASP A 327 33.55 -7.81 -5.74
C ASP A 327 33.55 -7.60 -4.21
N ALA A 328 32.42 -7.83 -3.54
CA ALA A 328 32.34 -7.78 -2.08
C ALA A 328 31.21 -8.63 -1.50
N LEU A 329 31.40 -9.09 -0.26
CA LEU A 329 30.41 -9.81 0.54
C LEU A 329 30.11 -9.05 1.84
N TYR A 330 28.85 -8.72 2.09
CA TYR A 330 28.37 -8.14 3.34
C TYR A 330 27.44 -9.14 4.01
N ALA A 331 27.74 -9.51 5.26
CA ALA A 331 26.99 -10.56 5.95
C ALA A 331 26.50 -10.13 7.33
N ILE A 332 25.36 -10.70 7.74
CA ILE A 332 24.79 -10.54 9.08
C ILE A 332 24.22 -11.87 9.59
N GLY A 333 24.42 -12.15 10.88
CA GLY A 333 24.00 -13.40 11.52
C GLY A 333 25.18 -14.31 11.85
N ASP A 334 25.03 -15.17 12.85
CA ASP A 334 26.16 -15.92 13.43
C ASP A 334 26.75 -16.94 12.46
N ALA A 335 25.90 -17.63 11.69
CA ALA A 335 26.35 -18.67 10.77
C ALA A 335 27.05 -18.08 9.53
N SER A 336 26.63 -16.89 9.08
CA SER A 336 27.20 -16.19 7.93
C SER A 336 28.66 -15.73 8.13
N ARG A 337 29.19 -15.76 9.37
CA ARG A 337 30.64 -15.58 9.61
C ARG A 337 31.48 -16.59 8.83
N ALA A 338 31.01 -17.83 8.73
CA ALA A 338 31.70 -18.88 7.96
C ALA A 338 31.73 -18.56 6.46
N ALA A 339 30.71 -17.87 5.93
CA ALA A 339 30.70 -17.40 4.55
C ALA A 339 31.75 -16.31 4.32
N CYS A 340 31.87 -15.34 5.25
CA CYS A 340 32.89 -14.30 5.18
C CYS A 340 34.31 -14.87 5.18
N THR A 341 34.58 -15.84 6.08
CA THR A 341 35.89 -16.51 6.13
C THR A 341 36.23 -17.22 4.82
N ALA A 342 35.26 -17.89 4.19
CA ALA A 342 35.47 -18.58 2.92
C ALA A 342 35.68 -17.61 1.73
N PHE A 343 34.98 -16.46 1.76
CA PHE A 343 35.07 -15.45 0.70
C PHE A 343 36.40 -14.70 0.70
N GLY A 344 36.93 -14.33 1.88
CA GLY A 344 38.27 -13.73 2.03
C GLY A 344 38.25 -12.23 2.36
N SER A 345 39.28 -11.49 1.91
CA SER A 345 39.60 -10.13 2.37
C SER A 345 38.58 -9.04 2.04
N HIS A 346 37.65 -9.30 1.11
CA HIS A 346 36.59 -8.38 0.70
C HIS A 346 35.22 -8.79 1.28
N ALA A 347 35.24 -9.54 2.39
CA ALA A 347 34.05 -9.88 3.16
C ALA A 347 33.98 -9.10 4.47
N TYR A 348 32.80 -8.59 4.80
CA TYR A 348 32.53 -7.79 5.97
C TYR A 348 31.34 -8.39 6.72
N HIS A 349 31.53 -8.72 8.00
CA HIS A 349 30.48 -9.23 8.87
C HIS A 349 30.03 -8.15 9.86
N PHE A 350 28.73 -8.10 10.11
CA PHE A 350 28.12 -7.09 10.99
C PHE A 350 27.19 -7.74 12.01
N ASP A 351 27.13 -7.14 13.20
CA ASP A 351 26.23 -7.58 14.27
C ASP A 351 24.83 -6.94 14.19
N SER A 352 24.63 -5.95 13.31
CA SER A 352 23.34 -5.28 13.11
C SER A 352 23.12 -4.85 11.66
N VAL A 353 21.85 -4.76 11.26
CA VAL A 353 21.45 -4.31 9.91
C VAL A 353 21.88 -2.87 9.69
N GLU A 354 21.81 -2.05 10.74
CA GLU A 354 22.20 -0.65 10.73
C GLU A 354 23.70 -0.48 10.45
N ALA A 355 24.56 -1.28 11.09
CA ALA A 355 26.00 -1.27 10.83
C ALA A 355 26.31 -1.74 9.40
N LEU A 356 25.63 -2.79 8.93
CA LEU A 356 25.77 -3.29 7.57
C LEU A 356 25.38 -2.23 6.53
N VAL A 357 24.24 -1.58 6.70
CA VAL A 357 23.76 -0.52 5.80
C VAL A 357 24.70 0.70 5.82
N SER A 358 25.16 1.10 7.02
CA SER A 358 26.13 2.19 7.16
C SER A 358 27.41 1.90 6.39
N ALA A 359 27.92 0.67 6.49
CA ALA A 359 29.08 0.24 5.74
C ALA A 359 28.82 0.23 4.23
N LEU A 360 27.67 -0.29 3.77
CA LEU A 360 27.30 -0.24 2.34
C LEU A 360 27.21 1.20 1.78
N LEU A 361 26.78 2.16 2.60
CA LEU A 361 26.66 3.57 2.24
C LEU A 361 27.93 4.38 2.51
N SER A 362 28.99 3.75 3.03
CA SER A 362 30.27 4.40 3.23
C SER A 362 30.99 4.63 1.91
N LYS A 363 31.81 5.68 1.84
CA LYS A 363 32.61 5.99 0.64
C LYS A 363 33.67 4.91 0.32
N ASP A 364 33.97 4.04 1.28
CA ASP A 364 34.99 3.01 1.19
C ASP A 364 34.44 1.67 0.65
N ALA A 365 33.10 1.49 0.63
CA ALA A 365 32.47 0.24 0.18
C ALA A 365 32.51 0.04 -1.33
N VAL A 366 32.23 1.10 -2.08
CA VAL A 366 32.34 1.14 -3.54
C VAL A 366 32.91 2.51 -3.90
N ALA A 367 33.99 2.53 -4.67
CA ALA A 367 34.60 3.77 -5.13
C ALA A 367 33.51 4.73 -5.67
N PRO A 368 33.43 6.00 -5.24
CA PRO A 368 32.30 6.90 -5.52
C PRO A 368 31.96 7.01 -7.01
N GLU A 369 32.97 6.92 -7.88
CA GLU A 369 32.84 6.98 -9.34
C GLU A 369 32.13 5.75 -9.94
N ARG A 370 32.15 4.61 -9.24
CA ARG A 370 31.54 3.33 -9.65
C ARG A 370 30.28 2.99 -8.85
N ALA A 371 29.95 3.78 -7.83
CA ALA A 371 28.84 3.52 -6.90
C ALA A 371 27.46 3.52 -7.60
N ALA A 372 27.23 4.43 -8.55
CA ALA A 372 25.97 4.49 -9.31
C ALA A 372 25.80 3.32 -10.30
N GLY A 373 26.90 2.66 -10.69
CA GLY A 373 26.89 1.50 -11.59
C GLY A 373 26.91 0.15 -10.87
N ALA A 374 26.93 0.13 -9.54
CA ALA A 374 26.99 -1.10 -8.77
C ALA A 374 25.69 -1.90 -8.87
N THR A 375 25.82 -3.23 -8.81
CA THR A 375 24.69 -4.14 -8.60
C THR A 375 24.82 -4.79 -7.23
N ILE A 376 23.77 -4.65 -6.42
CA ILE A 376 23.71 -5.14 -5.04
C ILE A 376 22.60 -6.17 -4.98
N LEU A 377 22.90 -7.40 -4.54
CA LEU A 377 21.88 -8.41 -4.30
C LEU A 377 21.74 -8.68 -2.81
N VAL A 378 20.51 -8.59 -2.29
CA VAL A 378 20.22 -8.82 -0.87
C VAL A 378 19.40 -10.08 -0.69
N LYS A 379 19.88 -11.02 0.13
CA LYS A 379 19.23 -12.31 0.35
C LYS A 379 19.39 -12.80 1.79
N GLY A 380 18.44 -13.57 2.29
CA GLY A 380 18.53 -14.21 3.61
C GLY A 380 17.23 -14.91 3.97
N SER A 381 17.25 -15.68 5.05
CA SER A 381 16.05 -16.35 5.53
C SER A 381 15.01 -15.40 6.08
N ARG A 382 13.75 -15.84 6.13
CA ARG A 382 12.64 -14.99 6.56
C ARG A 382 12.84 -14.35 7.94
N PHE A 383 13.43 -15.08 8.88
CA PHE A 383 13.68 -14.58 10.25
C PHE A 383 14.74 -13.47 10.30
N MET A 384 15.63 -13.39 9.31
CA MET A 384 16.66 -12.35 9.21
C MET A 384 16.09 -10.99 8.82
N ARG A 385 14.93 -10.98 8.14
CA ARG A 385 14.23 -9.75 7.72
C ARG A 385 15.11 -8.81 6.91
N MET A 386 15.77 -9.36 5.88
CA MET A 386 16.74 -8.64 5.04
C MET A 386 16.09 -7.55 4.18
N GLU A 387 14.76 -7.52 4.07
CA GLU A 387 14.03 -6.42 3.39
C GLU A 387 14.34 -5.05 4.00
N ARG A 388 14.79 -5.03 5.27
CA ARG A 388 15.22 -3.81 5.96
C ARG A 388 16.45 -3.16 5.31
N VAL A 389 17.38 -3.96 4.79
CA VAL A 389 18.56 -3.47 4.06
C VAL A 389 18.12 -2.78 2.77
N VAL A 390 17.21 -3.41 2.03
CA VAL A 390 16.67 -2.88 0.77
C VAL A 390 15.90 -1.57 0.99
N GLN A 391 15.11 -1.47 2.07
CA GLN A 391 14.31 -0.28 2.40
C GLN A 391 15.14 0.91 2.90
N ALA A 392 16.33 0.67 3.46
CA ALA A 392 17.15 1.74 4.01
C ALA A 392 17.72 2.69 2.93
N GLY A 393 17.81 2.23 1.67
CA GLY A 393 18.28 3.03 0.53
C GLY A 393 17.29 4.08 -0.02
N SER A 394 16.17 4.36 0.67
CA SER A 394 15.04 5.14 0.13
C SER A 394 14.62 6.40 0.90
N ARG A 395 15.43 6.96 1.82
CA ARG A 395 14.96 8.04 2.72
C ARG A 395 15.93 9.22 2.83
N MET A 396 15.48 10.42 2.45
CA MET A 396 16.31 11.64 2.45
C MET A 396 16.31 12.42 3.78
N LEU A 397 15.27 12.30 4.63
CA LEU A 397 15.22 12.98 5.94
C LEU A 397 15.63 12.10 7.12
N LEU A 398 15.82 10.80 6.88
CA LEU A 398 16.52 9.91 7.82
C LEU A 398 18.01 10.27 7.91
N ALA A 399 18.60 10.88 6.88
CA ALA A 399 20.02 11.20 6.80
C ALA A 399 20.50 12.20 7.88
N LEU A 400 19.68 13.20 8.25
CA LEU A 400 20.04 14.14 9.33
C LEU A 400 19.86 13.52 10.73
N ALA A 401 18.83 12.69 10.90
CA ALA A 401 18.64 11.91 12.12
C ALA A 401 19.71 10.82 12.26
N GLN A 402 20.16 10.22 11.15
CA GLN A 402 21.24 9.23 11.07
C GLN A 402 22.61 9.85 11.33
N TRP A 403 22.84 11.08 10.85
CA TRP A 403 24.03 11.86 11.16
C TRP A 403 24.14 12.17 12.66
N LEU A 404 23.00 12.33 13.36
CA LEU A 404 22.92 12.51 14.81
C LEU A 404 22.80 11.18 15.61
N GLN A 405 22.70 10.02 14.94
CA GLN A 405 22.44 8.71 15.57
C GLN A 405 23.70 7.91 15.90
N SER A 406 24.90 8.47 15.74
CA SER A 406 26.16 7.80 16.10
C SER A 406 26.18 7.30 17.55
N ASP A 407 25.37 7.87 18.45
CA ASP A 407 25.48 7.63 19.90
C ASP A 407 24.18 7.16 20.61
N ALA A 408 23.05 6.93 19.91
CA ALA A 408 21.75 6.76 20.59
C ALA A 408 20.73 5.80 19.90
N SER A 409 20.70 4.53 20.32
CA SER A 409 19.81 3.47 19.80
C SER A 409 18.30 3.66 20.06
N TYR A 410 17.91 4.59 20.94
CA TYR A 410 16.51 4.93 21.26
C TYR A 410 15.82 5.77 20.16
N LEU A 411 16.59 6.39 19.26
CA LEU A 411 16.05 7.22 18.16
C LEU A 411 15.38 6.41 17.05
N ARG A 412 15.44 5.06 17.09
CA ARG A 412 14.72 4.15 16.16
C ARG A 412 13.20 4.33 16.17
N VAL A 413 12.65 4.86 17.28
CA VAL A 413 11.22 5.14 17.40
C VAL A 413 10.72 6.14 16.33
N ILE A 414 11.61 7.01 15.82
CA ILE A 414 11.31 8.02 14.79
C ILE A 414 10.85 7.39 13.47
N ASN A 415 11.18 6.13 13.18
CA ASN A 415 10.76 5.46 11.95
C ASN A 415 9.30 4.98 11.97
N TYR A 416 8.68 4.85 13.14
CA TYR A 416 7.30 4.37 13.23
C TYR A 416 6.33 5.47 12.83
N LEU A 417 5.44 5.17 11.89
CA LEU A 417 4.42 6.11 11.40
C LEU A 417 3.57 6.68 12.55
N THR A 418 3.21 5.85 13.53
CA THR A 418 2.45 6.25 14.73
C THR A 418 3.24 7.19 15.63
N PHE A 419 4.55 6.98 15.81
CA PHE A 419 5.40 7.89 16.57
C PHE A 419 5.55 9.23 15.85
N ARG A 420 5.81 9.21 14.53
CA ARG A 420 5.89 10.43 13.71
C ARG A 420 4.58 11.22 13.75
N ALA A 421 3.44 10.54 13.74
CA ALA A 421 2.14 11.17 13.90
C ALA A 421 2.00 11.87 15.27
N VAL A 422 2.36 11.20 16.37
CA VAL A 422 2.36 11.81 17.72
C VAL A 422 3.29 13.03 17.77
N MET A 423 4.51 12.89 17.26
CA MET A 423 5.46 14.00 17.24
C MET A 423 4.98 15.14 16.35
N ALA A 424 4.32 14.85 15.22
CA ALA A 424 3.74 15.87 14.38
C ALA A 424 2.63 16.66 15.10
N THR A 425 1.80 15.97 15.88
CA THR A 425 0.82 16.63 16.76
C THR A 425 1.51 17.53 17.78
N ILE A 426 2.51 17.00 18.51
CA ILE A 426 3.22 17.77 19.55
C ILE A 426 3.96 18.97 18.96
N THR A 427 4.69 18.80 17.86
CA THR A 427 5.42 19.88 17.19
C THR A 427 4.47 20.98 16.72
N ALA A 428 3.36 20.63 16.06
CA ALA A 428 2.38 21.61 15.61
C ALA A 428 1.70 22.34 16.79
N LEU A 429 1.39 21.61 17.86
CA LEU A 429 0.82 22.17 19.09
C LEU A 429 1.79 23.17 19.74
N LEU A 430 3.06 22.78 19.93
CA LEU A 430 4.08 23.63 20.55
C LEU A 430 4.35 24.89 19.73
N ILE A 431 4.46 24.78 18.40
CA ILE A 431 4.60 25.94 17.52
C ILE A 431 3.42 26.90 17.73
N GLY A 432 2.18 26.38 17.75
CA GLY A 432 1.00 27.21 17.96
C GLY A 432 0.98 27.90 19.33
N LEU A 433 1.32 27.19 20.41
CA LEU A 433 1.33 27.74 21.78
C LEU A 433 2.48 28.72 22.03
N VAL A 434 3.66 28.46 21.49
CA VAL A 434 4.85 29.32 21.69
C VAL A 434 4.79 30.54 20.78
N CYS A 435 4.47 30.37 19.50
CA CYS A 435 4.41 31.47 18.55
C CYS A 435 3.08 32.25 18.61
N GLY A 436 2.02 31.65 19.16
CA GLY A 436 0.68 32.23 19.27
C GLY A 436 0.65 33.66 19.80
N PRO A 437 1.21 33.96 20.99
CA PRO A 437 1.20 35.30 21.55
C PRO A 437 1.89 36.36 20.65
N ALA A 438 2.98 35.99 19.98
CA ALA A 438 3.69 36.90 19.08
C ALA A 438 2.88 37.17 17.80
N VAL A 439 2.26 36.13 17.23
CA VAL A 439 1.40 36.26 16.05
C VAL A 439 0.15 37.08 16.37
N ILE A 440 -0.51 36.82 17.50
CA ILE A 440 -1.70 37.56 17.94
C ILE A 440 -1.36 39.04 18.11
N ARG A 441 -0.26 39.39 18.80
CA ARG A 441 0.18 40.80 18.93
C ARG A 441 0.38 41.47 17.57
N LYS A 442 1.01 40.78 16.62
CA LYS A 442 1.25 41.31 15.27
C LYS A 442 -0.06 41.50 14.50
N LEU A 443 -0.99 40.56 14.58
CA LEU A 443 -2.31 40.67 13.95
C LEU A 443 -3.16 41.79 14.59
N THR A 444 -3.10 41.96 15.91
CA THR A 444 -3.76 43.06 16.62
C THR A 444 -3.22 44.41 16.16
N ALA A 445 -1.90 44.54 15.98
CA ALA A 445 -1.29 45.75 15.45
C ALA A 445 -1.77 46.09 14.02
N LEU A 446 -1.92 45.07 13.16
CA LEU A 446 -2.47 45.23 11.81
C LEU A 446 -3.96 45.60 11.78
N LYS A 447 -4.70 45.27 12.84
CA LYS A 447 -6.15 45.47 12.97
C LYS A 447 -6.57 46.84 13.50
N MET A 448 -5.63 47.71 13.85
CA MET A 448 -5.90 49.06 14.37
C MET A 448 -6.62 49.93 13.31
N GLY A 449 -7.95 49.82 13.23
CA GLY A 449 -8.81 50.65 12.38
C GLY A 449 -9.92 49.98 11.56
N GLN A 450 -10.33 48.73 11.85
CA GLN A 450 -11.45 48.09 11.11
C GLN A 450 -12.83 48.71 11.42
N ALA A 451 -13.65 48.88 10.39
CA ALA A 451 -15.05 49.30 10.51
C ALA A 451 -15.95 48.13 10.96
N VAL A 452 -16.80 48.37 11.96
CA VAL A 452 -17.72 47.37 12.53
C VAL A 452 -18.85 47.06 11.54
N ARG A 453 -19.06 45.76 11.24
CA ARG A 453 -20.19 45.29 10.43
C ARG A 453 -21.49 45.38 11.26
N LYS A 454 -22.55 46.00 10.73
CA LYS A 454 -23.85 46.14 11.42
C LYS A 454 -24.77 44.91 11.27
N ASP A 455 -24.37 43.93 10.47
CA ASP A 455 -25.19 42.77 10.10
C ASP A 455 -24.82 41.54 10.95
N GLY A 456 -25.42 41.39 12.14
CA GLY A 456 -25.23 40.26 13.07
C GLY A 456 -26.04 40.40 14.37
N PRO A 457 -26.18 39.35 15.20
CA PRO A 457 -26.84 39.46 16.50
C PRO A 457 -26.14 40.50 17.41
N GLN A 458 -26.91 41.24 18.20
CA GLN A 458 -26.39 42.35 19.04
C GLN A 458 -25.32 41.89 20.04
N THR A 459 -25.30 40.61 20.43
CA THR A 459 -24.28 39.98 21.29
C THR A 459 -22.87 40.03 20.70
N HIS A 460 -22.72 40.10 19.37
CA HIS A 460 -21.41 40.17 18.70
C HIS A 460 -20.74 41.55 18.79
N TRP A 461 -21.46 42.59 19.22
CA TRP A 461 -20.93 43.96 19.25
C TRP A 461 -19.88 44.15 20.36
N VAL A 462 -19.91 43.28 21.38
CA VAL A 462 -18.91 43.22 22.47
C VAL A 462 -17.56 42.65 22.00
N LYS A 463 -17.52 41.95 20.86
CA LYS A 463 -16.31 41.32 20.29
C LYS A 463 -15.47 42.26 19.40
N SER A 464 -15.71 43.56 19.51
CA SER A 464 -15.06 44.62 18.74
C SER A 464 -13.60 44.81 19.20
N GLY A 465 -12.67 44.06 18.61
CA GLY A 465 -11.23 44.22 18.88
C GLY A 465 -10.36 42.99 18.61
N THR A 466 -10.96 41.80 18.50
CA THR A 466 -10.23 40.56 18.29
C THR A 466 -9.65 40.47 16.85
N PRO A 467 -8.35 40.20 16.66
CA PRO A 467 -7.75 40.01 15.34
C PRO A 467 -8.36 38.83 14.56
N THR A 468 -8.43 38.96 13.25
CA THR A 468 -8.80 37.93 12.26
C THR A 468 -7.51 37.44 11.60
N MET A 469 -7.56 36.38 10.80
CA MET A 469 -6.40 35.73 10.17
C MET A 469 -5.58 34.84 11.11
N GLY A 470 -6.17 34.38 12.22
CA GLY A 470 -5.54 33.40 13.10
C GLY A 470 -5.25 32.05 12.44
N GLY A 471 -5.92 31.75 11.32
CA GLY A 471 -5.64 30.58 10.48
C GLY A 471 -4.19 30.48 10.01
N VAL A 472 -3.46 31.59 9.96
CA VAL A 472 -2.03 31.63 9.62
C VAL A 472 -1.19 30.81 10.60
N LEU A 473 -1.51 30.91 11.90
CA LEU A 473 -0.84 30.14 12.94
C LEU A 473 -1.06 28.64 12.72
N ILE A 474 -2.29 28.25 12.34
CA ILE A 474 -2.64 26.87 12.02
C ILE A 474 -1.81 26.38 10.83
N LEU A 475 -1.78 27.15 9.74
CA LEU A 475 -1.08 26.78 8.52
C LEU A 475 0.44 26.66 8.71
N ILE A 476 1.06 27.56 9.48
CA ILE A 476 2.48 27.45 9.83
C ILE A 476 2.74 26.18 10.65
N GLY A 477 1.91 25.91 11.66
CA GLY A 477 2.02 24.70 12.48
C GLY A 477 1.91 23.42 11.64
N ILE A 478 0.93 23.36 10.74
CA ILE A 478 0.74 22.25 9.80
C ILE A 478 1.95 22.12 8.85
N ALA A 479 2.41 23.23 8.26
CA ALA A 479 3.52 23.21 7.31
C ALA A 479 4.79 22.65 7.93
N VAL A 480 5.26 23.29 9.00
CA VAL A 480 6.53 22.96 9.64
C VAL A 480 6.49 21.53 10.17
N SER A 481 5.38 21.15 10.81
CA SER A 481 5.25 19.81 11.38
C SER A 481 5.18 18.71 10.32
N THR A 482 4.40 18.93 9.25
CA THR A 482 4.31 17.97 8.14
C THR A 482 5.64 17.85 7.40
N LEU A 483 6.36 18.96 7.18
CA LEU A 483 7.67 18.93 6.53
C LEU A 483 8.74 18.24 7.38
N LEU A 484 8.63 18.34 8.71
CA LEU A 484 9.58 17.74 9.65
C LEU A 484 9.38 16.23 9.79
N TRP A 485 8.13 15.77 9.87
CA TRP A 485 7.80 14.39 10.21
C TRP A 485 7.30 13.55 9.04
N GLY A 486 6.80 14.18 7.98
CA GLY A 486 6.26 13.52 6.79
C GLY A 486 7.33 12.99 5.85
N ASP A 487 7.02 11.89 5.15
CA ASP A 487 7.84 11.44 4.02
C ASP A 487 7.63 12.36 2.81
N LEU A 488 8.64 13.19 2.52
CA LEU A 488 8.59 14.15 1.41
C LEU A 488 8.69 13.51 0.02
N THR A 489 9.01 12.22 -0.08
CA THR A 489 8.91 11.49 -1.35
C THR A 489 7.45 11.16 -1.69
N ASN A 490 6.55 11.29 -0.70
CA ASN A 490 5.15 10.95 -0.84
C ASN A 490 4.37 12.03 -1.60
N ARG A 491 3.84 11.64 -2.76
CA ARG A 491 3.02 12.52 -3.61
C ARG A 491 1.74 13.04 -2.96
N PHE A 492 1.14 12.28 -2.04
CA PHE A 492 -0.12 12.67 -1.41
C PHE A 492 0.06 13.78 -0.38
N ILE A 493 1.22 13.85 0.29
CA ILE A 493 1.57 14.98 1.16
C ILE A 493 1.58 16.27 0.34
N TRP A 494 2.27 16.27 -0.81
CA TRP A 494 2.40 17.47 -1.64
C TRP A 494 1.08 17.98 -2.19
N ILE A 495 0.20 17.11 -2.69
CA ILE A 495 -1.08 17.57 -3.24
C ILE A 495 -2.02 18.11 -2.16
N VAL A 496 -2.05 17.47 -0.98
CA VAL A 496 -2.84 17.97 0.17
C VAL A 496 -2.28 19.32 0.63
N MET A 497 -0.96 19.43 0.79
CA MET A 497 -0.30 20.70 1.11
C MET A 497 -0.64 21.77 0.05
N LEU A 498 -0.51 21.46 -1.24
CA LEU A 498 -0.82 22.41 -2.32
C LEU A 498 -2.25 22.95 -2.22
N VAL A 499 -3.25 22.08 -2.00
CA VAL A 499 -4.64 22.52 -1.84
C VAL A 499 -4.82 23.34 -0.56
N THR A 500 -4.29 22.88 0.57
CA THR A 500 -4.40 23.56 1.87
C THR A 500 -3.76 24.96 1.83
N PHE A 501 -2.52 25.07 1.39
CA PHE A 501 -1.83 26.37 1.31
C PHE A 501 -2.38 27.23 0.18
N GLY A 502 -2.75 26.64 -0.95
CA GLY A 502 -3.39 27.36 -2.05
C GLY A 502 -4.70 28.02 -1.63
N PHE A 503 -5.59 27.29 -0.94
CA PHE A 503 -6.81 27.86 -0.38
C PHE A 503 -6.54 28.83 0.77
N GLY A 504 -5.48 28.58 1.56
CA GLY A 504 -5.00 29.51 2.58
C GLY A 504 -4.54 30.85 2.01
N VAL A 505 -3.86 30.84 0.86
CA VAL A 505 -3.44 32.06 0.15
C VAL A 505 -4.66 32.83 -0.34
N ILE A 506 -5.68 32.15 -0.90
CA ILE A 506 -6.93 32.81 -1.30
C ILE A 506 -7.58 33.51 -0.10
N GLY A 507 -7.68 32.80 1.04
CA GLY A 507 -8.22 33.35 2.27
C GLY A 507 -7.38 34.50 2.84
N TRP A 508 -6.05 34.39 2.77
CA TRP A 508 -5.13 35.46 3.17
C TRP A 508 -5.32 36.71 2.34
N VAL A 509 -5.39 36.59 1.01
CA VAL A 509 -5.61 37.75 0.14
C VAL A 509 -6.95 38.42 0.44
N ASP A 510 -7.99 37.63 0.68
CA ASP A 510 -9.31 38.14 1.05
C ASP A 510 -9.29 38.89 2.40
N ASP A 511 -8.78 38.27 3.46
CA ASP A 511 -8.71 38.89 4.78
C ASP A 511 -7.76 40.09 4.82
N TYR A 512 -6.63 40.02 4.12
CA TYR A 512 -5.69 41.14 3.97
C TYR A 512 -6.38 42.32 3.28
N ARG A 513 -7.16 42.09 2.21
CA ARG A 513 -7.93 43.15 1.54
C ARG A 513 -8.95 43.80 2.49
N LYS A 514 -9.66 43.00 3.30
CA LYS A 514 -10.62 43.50 4.30
C LYS A 514 -9.94 44.40 5.35
N VAL A 515 -8.73 44.04 5.79
CA VAL A 515 -7.97 44.78 6.81
C VAL A 515 -7.32 46.04 6.22
N VAL A 516 -6.58 45.92 5.12
CA VAL A 516 -5.73 46.99 4.59
C VAL A 516 -6.51 48.01 3.78
N TYR A 517 -7.40 47.56 2.88
CA TYR A 517 -8.19 48.48 2.04
C TYR A 517 -9.46 48.99 2.72
N LYS A 518 -9.72 48.57 3.98
CA LYS A 518 -10.91 48.93 4.76
C LYS A 518 -12.24 48.67 4.04
N ASP A 519 -12.25 47.74 3.08
CA ASP A 519 -13.46 47.30 2.40
C ASP A 519 -14.07 46.11 3.16
N PRO A 520 -15.24 46.27 3.82
CA PRO A 520 -15.88 45.21 4.58
C PRO A 520 -16.36 44.03 3.71
N ARG A 521 -16.32 44.13 2.39
CA ARG A 521 -16.70 43.05 1.46
C ARG A 521 -15.53 42.14 1.08
N GLY A 522 -14.30 42.63 1.13
CA GLY A 522 -13.11 41.86 0.71
C GLY A 522 -13.12 41.48 -0.78
N MET A 523 -12.57 40.31 -1.09
CA MET A 523 -12.58 39.69 -2.41
C MET A 523 -14.01 39.34 -2.84
N SER A 524 -14.32 39.57 -4.12
CA SER A 524 -15.63 39.17 -4.65
C SER A 524 -15.81 37.64 -4.60
N SER A 525 -17.03 37.17 -4.34
CA SER A 525 -17.31 35.73 -4.28
C SER A 525 -16.97 35.00 -5.58
N ARG A 526 -17.03 35.69 -6.74
CA ARG A 526 -16.66 35.14 -8.05
C ARG A 526 -15.16 34.93 -8.19
N GLU A 527 -14.35 35.91 -7.78
CA GLU A 527 -12.88 35.81 -7.80
C GLU A 527 -12.41 34.71 -6.84
N LYS A 528 -13.00 34.65 -5.65
CA LYS A 528 -12.69 33.62 -4.65
C LYS A 528 -12.97 32.22 -5.17
N TYR A 529 -14.17 32.01 -5.72
CA TYR A 529 -14.57 30.73 -6.29
C TYR A 529 -13.76 30.36 -7.53
N PHE A 530 -13.37 31.34 -8.36
CA PHE A 530 -12.51 31.12 -9.52
C PHE A 530 -11.16 30.50 -9.12
N TRP A 531 -10.44 31.10 -8.16
CA TRP A 531 -9.15 30.57 -7.71
C TRP A 531 -9.30 29.23 -6.99
N GLN A 532 -10.36 29.04 -6.20
CA GLN A 532 -10.66 27.73 -5.62
C GLN A 532 -10.90 26.68 -6.71
N SER A 533 -11.57 27.06 -7.79
CA SER A 533 -11.87 26.16 -8.90
C SER A 533 -10.62 25.77 -9.68
N VAL A 534 -9.70 26.71 -9.92
CA VAL A 534 -8.42 26.44 -10.59
C VAL A 534 -7.61 25.40 -9.80
N ILE A 535 -7.43 25.63 -8.50
CA ILE A 535 -6.64 24.73 -7.64
C ILE A 535 -7.37 23.39 -7.45
N GLY A 536 -8.69 23.42 -7.23
CA GLY A 536 -9.51 22.22 -7.05
C GLY A 536 -9.56 21.34 -8.30
N LEU A 537 -9.66 21.93 -9.49
CA LEU A 537 -9.66 21.19 -10.75
C LEU A 537 -8.28 20.60 -11.05
N PHE A 538 -7.21 21.36 -10.81
CA PHE A 538 -5.85 20.84 -10.92
C PHE A 538 -5.64 19.63 -9.99
N ALA A 539 -6.05 19.74 -8.73
CA ALA A 539 -5.98 18.63 -7.79
C ALA A 539 -6.84 17.44 -8.21
N ALA A 540 -8.04 17.68 -8.74
CA ALA A 540 -8.93 16.63 -9.22
C ALA A 540 -8.34 15.83 -10.39
N VAL A 541 -7.74 16.52 -11.38
CA VAL A 541 -7.05 15.87 -12.49
C VAL A 541 -5.84 15.08 -11.97
N TYR A 542 -5.01 15.68 -11.12
CA TYR A 542 -3.86 15.00 -10.55
C TYR A 542 -4.23 13.74 -9.74
N LEU A 543 -5.28 13.82 -8.93
CA LEU A 543 -5.77 12.71 -8.11
C LEU A 543 -6.37 11.57 -8.93
N ALA A 544 -6.96 11.86 -10.10
CA ALA A 544 -7.53 10.84 -10.99
C ALA A 544 -6.49 9.78 -11.41
N PHE A 545 -5.24 10.21 -11.59
CA PHE A 545 -4.14 9.35 -12.00
C PHE A 545 -3.28 8.89 -10.82
N SER A 546 -3.08 9.73 -9.80
CA SER A 546 -2.18 9.41 -8.68
C SER A 546 -2.76 8.45 -7.63
N VAL A 547 -4.08 8.36 -7.49
CA VAL A 547 -4.72 7.42 -6.55
C VAL A 547 -4.74 5.99 -7.10
N SER A 548 -4.77 5.84 -8.42
CA SER A 548 -4.92 4.54 -9.10
C SER A 548 -3.59 3.77 -9.26
N GLU A 549 -2.45 4.44 -9.12
CA GLU A 549 -1.11 3.87 -9.36
C GLU A 549 -0.20 3.93 -8.16
N ALA A 550 0.80 3.04 -8.10
CA ALA A 550 1.78 3.02 -7.00
C ALA A 550 3.02 3.90 -7.29
N ASN A 551 3.39 4.10 -8.56
CA ASN A 551 4.68 4.70 -8.93
C ASN A 551 4.53 6.07 -9.62
N ASN A 552 5.36 7.05 -9.26
CA ASN A 552 5.25 8.44 -9.74
C ASN A 552 5.46 8.57 -11.26
N SER A 553 6.34 7.76 -11.85
CA SER A 553 6.59 7.75 -13.30
C SER A 553 5.34 7.30 -14.07
N ARG A 554 4.67 6.25 -13.60
CA ARG A 554 3.46 5.71 -14.22
C ARG A 554 2.26 6.67 -14.17
N VAL A 555 2.20 7.56 -13.16
CA VAL A 555 1.16 8.60 -13.09
C VAL A 555 1.23 9.52 -14.31
N PHE A 556 2.44 9.94 -14.69
CA PHE A 556 2.65 10.79 -15.86
C PHE A 556 2.37 10.04 -17.17
N GLU A 557 2.80 8.78 -17.28
CA GLU A 557 2.51 7.94 -18.45
C GLU A 557 1.00 7.75 -18.65
N LEU A 558 0.23 7.47 -17.59
CA LEU A 558 -1.23 7.34 -17.68
C LEU A 558 -1.92 8.64 -18.10
N PHE A 559 -1.44 9.76 -17.57
CA PHE A 559 -1.94 11.07 -17.98
C PHE A 559 -1.69 11.32 -19.46
N MET A 560 -0.45 11.08 -19.93
CA MET A 560 -0.10 11.24 -21.36
C MET A 560 -0.89 10.27 -22.24
N ALA A 561 -1.09 9.02 -21.81
CA ALA A 561 -1.92 8.06 -22.51
C ALA A 561 -3.38 8.52 -22.62
N TRP A 562 -3.94 9.10 -21.56
CA TRP A 562 -5.28 9.68 -21.58
C TRP A 562 -5.39 10.86 -22.55
N VAL A 563 -4.40 11.75 -22.58
CA VAL A 563 -4.32 12.85 -23.56
C VAL A 563 -4.23 12.31 -24.99
N HIS A 564 -3.32 11.37 -25.26
CA HIS A 564 -3.14 10.76 -26.58
C HIS A 564 -4.36 9.97 -27.07
N SER A 565 -5.16 9.41 -26.15
CA SER A 565 -6.41 8.71 -26.47
C SER A 565 -7.56 9.63 -26.88
N GLY A 566 -7.36 10.94 -26.91
CA GLY A 566 -8.45 11.90 -27.08
C GLY A 566 -9.41 11.93 -25.89
N PHE A 567 -8.89 11.73 -24.67
CA PHE A 567 -9.64 11.75 -23.41
C PHE A 567 -10.69 10.63 -23.24
N SER A 568 -10.48 9.46 -23.88
CA SER A 568 -11.47 8.38 -23.96
C SER A 568 -11.19 7.15 -23.08
N ILE A 569 -10.00 7.04 -22.47
CA ILE A 569 -9.66 5.89 -21.61
C ILE A 569 -10.60 5.80 -20.39
N GLY A 570 -11.21 4.62 -20.19
CA GLY A 570 -11.86 4.28 -18.92
C GLY A 570 -10.81 4.07 -17.83
N LEU A 571 -11.02 4.66 -16.64
CA LEU A 571 -10.12 4.43 -15.51
C LEU A 571 -10.00 2.92 -15.22
N PRO A 572 -8.85 2.42 -14.74
CA PRO A 572 -8.78 1.10 -14.14
C PRO A 572 -9.85 0.96 -13.06
N ALA A 573 -10.35 -0.26 -12.82
CA ALA A 573 -11.46 -0.60 -11.88
C ALA A 573 -11.26 -0.17 -10.41
N ARG A 574 -10.21 0.58 -10.08
CA ARG A 574 -9.89 1.11 -8.74
C ARG A 574 -10.34 2.55 -8.54
N ALA A 575 -11.06 3.15 -9.49
CA ALA A 575 -11.54 4.54 -9.42
C ALA A 575 -13.04 4.72 -9.25
N ASP A 576 -13.75 3.64 -8.95
CA ASP A 576 -15.17 3.68 -8.69
C ASP A 576 -15.49 4.37 -7.36
N LEU A 577 -16.66 5.00 -7.28
CA LEU A 577 -17.17 5.58 -6.05
C LEU A 577 -17.48 4.48 -5.04
N ALA A 578 -16.86 4.54 -3.85
CA ALA A 578 -17.13 3.60 -2.77
C ALA A 578 -18.40 3.99 -2.01
N LEU A 579 -19.48 3.22 -2.18
CA LEU A 579 -20.67 3.36 -1.35
C LEU A 579 -20.42 2.78 0.05
N PRO A 580 -20.63 3.54 1.14
CA PRO A 580 -20.49 2.98 2.48
C PRO A 580 -21.53 1.86 2.70
N PHE A 581 -21.16 0.83 3.45
CA PHE A 581 -22.00 -0.33 3.83
C PHE A 581 -22.35 -1.34 2.72
N LEU A 582 -21.89 -1.17 1.47
CA LEU A 582 -22.18 -2.08 0.35
C LEU A 582 -20.89 -2.69 -0.23
N LYS A 583 -20.74 -4.02 -0.15
CA LYS A 583 -19.53 -4.78 -0.55
C LYS A 583 -19.26 -4.85 -2.05
N ALA A 584 -20.30 -4.72 -2.88
CA ALA A 584 -20.27 -5.12 -4.28
C ALA A 584 -20.75 -4.03 -5.27
N ILE A 585 -21.10 -2.84 -4.79
CA ILE A 585 -21.63 -1.76 -5.62
C ILE A 585 -20.65 -0.58 -5.54
N SER A 586 -19.76 -0.52 -6.53
CA SER A 586 -18.93 0.64 -6.80
C SER A 586 -19.42 1.26 -8.12
N TYR A 587 -19.73 2.56 -8.11
CA TYR A 587 -20.26 3.20 -9.32
C TYR A 587 -19.10 3.61 -10.23
N PRO A 588 -19.02 3.11 -11.48
CA PRO A 588 -17.94 3.44 -12.39
C PRO A 588 -18.10 4.88 -12.89
N LEU A 589 -17.46 5.81 -12.20
CA LEU A 589 -17.51 7.23 -12.52
C LEU A 589 -16.73 7.58 -13.79
N GLY A 590 -15.75 6.76 -14.17
CA GLY A 590 -14.76 7.10 -15.20
C GLY A 590 -13.91 8.32 -14.81
N VAL A 591 -13.01 8.75 -15.72
CA VAL A 591 -12.10 9.88 -15.49
C VAL A 591 -12.88 11.17 -15.18
N TRP A 592 -13.84 11.50 -16.03
CA TRP A 592 -14.63 12.72 -15.91
C TRP A 592 -15.52 12.76 -14.67
N GLY A 593 -16.18 11.64 -14.33
CA GLY A 593 -17.00 11.57 -13.11
C GLY A 593 -16.15 11.67 -11.85
N PHE A 594 -14.96 11.05 -11.83
CA PHE A 594 -14.05 11.17 -10.70
C PHE A 594 -13.51 12.60 -10.53
N ILE A 595 -13.14 13.27 -11.63
CA ILE A 595 -12.70 14.67 -11.60
C ILE A 595 -13.82 15.57 -11.07
N ALA A 596 -15.05 15.41 -11.59
CA ALA A 596 -16.19 16.20 -11.15
C ALA A 596 -16.48 16.00 -9.66
N LEU A 597 -16.53 14.75 -9.20
CA LEU A 597 -16.73 14.44 -7.78
C LEU A 597 -15.64 15.05 -6.91
N THR A 598 -14.37 14.85 -7.27
CA THR A 598 -13.22 15.36 -6.51
C THR A 598 -13.26 16.87 -6.41
N TYR A 599 -13.55 17.55 -7.51
CA TYR A 599 -13.76 18.99 -7.54
C TYR A 599 -14.84 19.43 -6.55
N PHE A 600 -16.02 18.80 -6.57
CA PHE A 600 -17.12 19.15 -5.67
C PHE A 600 -16.78 18.86 -4.21
N VAL A 601 -16.08 17.76 -3.91
CA VAL A 601 -15.68 17.41 -2.55
C VAL A 601 -14.67 18.41 -2.01
N ILE A 602 -13.64 18.78 -2.78
CA ILE A 602 -12.60 19.72 -2.34
C ILE A 602 -13.16 21.14 -2.18
N VAL A 603 -13.78 21.68 -3.23
CA VAL A 603 -14.29 23.06 -3.23
C VAL A 603 -15.52 23.19 -2.31
N GLY A 604 -16.40 22.18 -2.31
CA GLY A 604 -17.56 22.13 -1.44
C GLY A 604 -17.19 22.08 0.04
N SER A 605 -16.24 21.22 0.43
CA SER A 605 -15.78 21.13 1.82
C SER A 605 -15.13 22.42 2.30
N SER A 606 -14.32 23.07 1.45
CA SER A 606 -13.71 24.38 1.74
C SER A 606 -14.77 25.45 2.04
N ASN A 607 -15.80 25.54 1.19
CA ASN A 607 -16.87 26.51 1.39
C ASN A 607 -17.77 26.15 2.58
N ALA A 608 -17.99 24.86 2.86
CA ALA A 608 -18.81 24.42 3.98
C ALA A 608 -18.19 24.75 5.34
N VAL A 609 -16.88 24.51 5.47
CA VAL A 609 -16.12 24.91 6.67
C VAL A 609 -16.10 26.43 6.80
N ASN A 610 -15.91 27.17 5.71
CA ASN A 610 -15.92 28.63 5.72
C ASN A 610 -17.28 29.24 6.13
N LEU A 611 -18.41 28.63 5.75
CA LEU A 611 -19.74 29.08 6.18
C LEU A 611 -20.03 28.77 7.66
N THR A 612 -19.33 27.80 8.23
CA THR A 612 -19.49 27.42 9.64
C THR A 612 -18.65 28.32 10.57
N ASP A 613 -17.65 29.03 10.03
CA ASP A 613 -16.74 29.90 10.81
C ASP A 613 -17.42 31.23 11.18
N GLY A 614 -18.25 31.18 12.23
CA GLY A 614 -19.03 32.32 12.70
C GLY A 614 -19.06 32.54 14.22
N LEU A 615 -18.66 31.55 15.02
CA LEU A 615 -18.66 31.58 16.50
C LEU A 615 -17.31 31.14 17.09
N ASP A 616 -17.02 31.58 18.32
CA ASP A 616 -15.79 31.29 19.06
C ASP A 616 -15.63 29.77 19.29
N GLY A 617 -14.58 29.15 18.73
CA GLY A 617 -14.30 27.72 18.89
C GLY A 617 -15.20 26.77 18.09
N LEU A 618 -16.16 27.27 17.31
CA LEU A 618 -17.16 26.41 16.66
C LEU A 618 -16.55 25.47 15.62
N VAL A 619 -15.70 25.99 14.72
CA VAL A 619 -15.22 25.24 13.55
C VAL A 619 -14.04 24.34 13.83
N ILE A 620 -13.07 24.81 14.62
CA ILE A 620 -11.78 24.15 14.68
C ILE A 620 -11.85 22.75 15.29
N MET A 621 -12.67 22.53 16.32
CA MET A 621 -12.80 21.20 16.92
C MET A 621 -13.48 20.19 16.00
N PRO A 622 -14.60 20.51 15.33
CA PRO A 622 -15.13 19.67 14.27
C PRO A 622 -14.10 19.33 13.19
N VAL A 623 -13.27 20.28 12.76
CA VAL A 623 -12.18 20.02 11.81
C VAL A 623 -11.17 19.02 12.39
N VAL A 624 -10.73 19.20 13.64
CA VAL A 624 -9.78 18.29 14.30
C VAL A 624 -10.37 16.88 14.42
N LEU A 625 -11.64 16.74 14.81
CA LEU A 625 -12.32 15.45 14.94
C LEU A 625 -12.45 14.72 13.60
N VAL A 626 -12.95 15.41 12.56
CA VAL A 626 -13.10 14.84 11.22
C VAL A 626 -11.73 14.51 10.62
N GLY A 627 -10.74 15.39 10.82
CA GLY A 627 -9.36 15.19 10.39
C GLY A 627 -8.70 13.99 11.05
N ALA A 628 -8.90 13.80 12.36
CA ALA A 628 -8.41 12.63 13.10
C ALA A 628 -9.07 11.34 12.59
N ALA A 629 -10.38 11.35 12.35
CA ALA A 629 -11.09 10.21 11.79
C ALA A 629 -10.58 9.85 10.38
N LEU A 630 -10.37 10.84 9.51
CA LEU A 630 -9.74 10.63 8.20
C LEU A 630 -8.29 10.13 8.31
N GLY A 631 -7.54 10.58 9.33
CA GLY A 631 -6.20 10.07 9.63
C GLY A 631 -6.21 8.57 9.98
N VAL A 632 -7.24 8.10 10.69
CA VAL A 632 -7.43 6.65 10.94
C VAL A 632 -7.69 5.90 9.63
N PHE A 633 -8.54 6.42 8.74
CA PHE A 633 -8.73 5.83 7.41
C PHE A 633 -7.45 5.82 6.58
N ALA A 634 -6.67 6.90 6.59
CA ALA A 634 -5.37 6.98 5.93
C ALA A 634 -4.41 5.88 6.42
N TYR A 635 -4.34 5.68 7.74
CA TYR A 635 -3.52 4.64 8.35
C TYR A 635 -3.94 3.23 7.91
N VAL A 636 -5.24 2.95 7.93
CA VAL A 636 -5.80 1.64 7.52
C VAL A 636 -5.52 1.37 6.04
N MET A 637 -5.83 2.34 5.17
CA MET A 637 -5.74 2.16 3.72
C MET A 637 -4.30 2.18 3.20
N GLY A 638 -3.43 2.91 3.90
CA GLY A 638 -1.98 2.90 3.68
C GLY A 638 -1.28 1.61 4.13
N SER A 639 -1.95 0.74 4.90
CA SER A 639 -1.40 -0.55 5.33
C SER A 639 -1.92 -1.68 4.46
N ALA A 640 -1.01 -2.41 3.79
CA ALA A 640 -1.38 -3.58 2.99
C ALA A 640 -2.04 -4.70 3.83
N VAL A 641 -1.77 -4.73 5.14
CA VAL A 641 -2.34 -5.71 6.07
C VAL A 641 -3.76 -5.29 6.47
N TYR A 642 -3.94 -4.07 6.97
CA TYR A 642 -5.24 -3.61 7.48
C TYR A 642 -6.26 -3.36 6.37
N SER A 643 -5.83 -2.79 5.24
CA SER A 643 -6.71 -2.62 4.07
C SER A 643 -7.26 -3.96 3.60
N LYS A 644 -6.42 -5.00 3.51
CA LYS A 644 -6.86 -6.35 3.15
C LYS A 644 -7.81 -6.96 4.19
N TYR A 645 -7.50 -6.81 5.48
CA TYR A 645 -8.32 -7.35 6.57
C TYR A 645 -9.71 -6.71 6.64
N LEU A 646 -9.79 -5.39 6.42
CA LEU A 646 -11.05 -4.62 6.46
C LEU A 646 -11.69 -4.45 5.08
N LEU A 647 -11.18 -5.13 4.04
CA LEU A 647 -11.69 -5.09 2.67
C LEU A 647 -11.73 -3.68 2.05
N PHE A 648 -10.77 -2.82 2.43
CA PHE A 648 -10.54 -1.53 1.77
C PHE A 648 -9.54 -1.67 0.62
N PRO A 649 -9.66 -0.85 -0.44
CA PRO A 649 -8.62 -0.77 -1.45
C PRO A 649 -7.33 -0.25 -0.80
N HIS A 650 -6.22 -0.97 -1.03
CA HIS A 650 -4.92 -0.53 -0.57
C HIS A 650 -4.43 0.61 -1.45
N ILE A 651 -4.07 1.75 -0.82
CA ILE A 651 -3.55 2.93 -1.52
C ILE A 651 -2.11 3.17 -1.03
N PRO A 652 -1.10 2.72 -1.79
CA PRO A 652 0.31 2.86 -1.38
C PRO A 652 0.67 4.33 -1.13
N GLY A 653 1.24 4.61 0.04
CA GLY A 653 1.60 5.96 0.46
C GLY A 653 0.48 6.75 1.15
N ALA A 654 -0.79 6.34 1.09
CA ALA A 654 -1.87 7.08 1.77
C ALA A 654 -1.66 7.17 3.30
N GLY A 655 -0.91 6.24 3.90
CA GLY A 655 -0.60 6.23 5.34
C GLY A 655 0.13 7.47 5.84
N GLU A 656 0.93 8.14 4.99
CA GLU A 656 1.64 9.37 5.39
C GLU A 656 0.67 10.53 5.65
N LEU A 657 -0.55 10.49 5.10
CA LEU A 657 -1.59 11.49 5.43
C LEU A 657 -1.97 11.48 6.91
N LEU A 658 -1.73 10.39 7.65
CA LEU A 658 -1.88 10.38 9.11
C LEU A 658 -1.02 11.48 9.75
N ILE A 659 0.20 11.71 9.27
CA ILE A 659 1.12 12.72 9.81
C ILE A 659 0.56 14.12 9.58
N PHE A 660 0.07 14.38 8.36
CA PHE A 660 -0.60 15.64 8.03
C PHE A 660 -1.86 15.87 8.89
N CYS A 661 -2.72 14.85 9.02
CA CYS A 661 -3.91 14.91 9.86
C CYS A 661 -3.57 15.13 11.35
N SER A 662 -2.50 14.50 11.84
CA SER A 662 -1.98 14.68 13.19
C SER A 662 -1.40 16.08 13.41
N ALA A 663 -0.68 16.64 12.43
CA ALA A 663 -0.21 18.01 12.47
C ALA A 663 -1.39 19.00 12.49
N MET A 664 -2.42 18.76 11.68
CA MET A 664 -3.67 19.54 11.70
C MET A 664 -4.39 19.43 13.05
N GLY A 665 -4.40 18.25 13.67
CA GLY A 665 -4.90 18.06 15.03
C GLY A 665 -4.15 18.91 16.06
N GLY A 666 -2.82 18.86 16.05
CA GLY A 666 -1.98 19.64 16.96
C GLY A 666 -2.12 21.15 16.77
N ALA A 667 -2.05 21.61 15.51
CA ALA A 667 -2.24 23.02 15.17
C ALA A 667 -3.64 23.52 15.52
N GLY A 668 -4.67 22.69 15.31
CA GLY A 668 -6.04 23.01 15.63
C GLY A 668 -6.30 23.10 17.14
N LEU A 669 -5.72 22.21 17.94
CA LEU A 669 -5.78 22.29 19.40
C LEU A 669 -5.04 23.52 19.95
N ALA A 670 -3.88 23.88 19.38
CA ALA A 670 -3.19 25.11 19.76
C ALA A 670 -4.01 26.35 19.41
N PHE A 671 -4.64 26.37 18.23
CA PHE A 671 -5.50 27.49 17.85
C PHE A 671 -6.73 27.59 18.73
N LEU A 672 -7.37 26.46 19.07
CA LEU A 672 -8.51 26.42 19.96
C LEU A 672 -8.20 27.08 21.31
N TRP A 673 -7.00 26.89 21.85
CA TRP A 673 -6.54 27.52 23.10
C TRP A 673 -6.73 29.05 23.10
N TYR A 674 -6.57 29.70 21.94
CA TYR A 674 -6.74 31.14 21.78
C TYR A 674 -8.11 31.54 21.22
N ASN A 675 -8.89 30.58 20.72
CA ASN A 675 -10.15 30.81 20.04
C ASN A 675 -11.39 30.41 20.86
N THR A 676 -11.22 29.71 21.99
CA THR A 676 -12.32 29.47 22.95
C THR A 676 -12.87 30.76 23.52
N TYR A 677 -14.18 30.81 23.76
CA TYR A 677 -14.86 31.98 24.31
C TYR A 677 -14.26 32.44 25.66
N PRO A 678 -13.93 33.74 25.82
CA PRO A 678 -13.91 34.80 24.79
C PRO A 678 -12.66 34.71 23.89
N ALA A 679 -12.86 34.72 22.56
CA ALA A 679 -11.76 34.53 21.60
C ALA A 679 -10.73 35.69 21.59
N GLN A 680 -9.44 35.32 21.60
CA GLN A 680 -8.29 36.23 21.42
C GLN A 680 -7.88 36.38 19.95
N VAL A 681 -8.28 35.43 19.09
CA VAL A 681 -8.07 35.49 17.66
C VAL A 681 -9.17 34.71 16.92
N PHE A 682 -9.61 35.24 15.78
CA PHE A 682 -10.54 34.59 14.85
C PHE A 682 -9.81 33.90 13.71
N MET A 683 -10.33 32.76 13.27
CA MET A 683 -9.71 31.92 12.26
C MET A 683 -9.59 32.67 10.92
N GLY A 684 -10.69 33.26 10.47
CA GLY A 684 -10.76 33.98 9.21
C GLY A 684 -10.72 33.04 8.00
N ASP A 685 -10.90 33.62 6.82
CA ASP A 685 -11.01 32.90 5.58
C ASP A 685 -9.70 32.17 5.24
N VAL A 686 -8.55 32.67 5.73
CA VAL A 686 -7.23 31.97 5.64
C VAL A 686 -7.32 30.55 6.16
N GLY A 687 -7.89 30.37 7.36
CA GLY A 687 -7.93 29.08 8.03
C GLY A 687 -9.10 28.23 7.54
N ALA A 688 -10.28 28.81 7.46
CA ALA A 688 -11.49 28.06 7.20
C ALA A 688 -11.51 27.44 5.78
N LEU A 689 -11.09 28.20 4.76
CA LEU A 689 -10.99 27.66 3.39
C LEU A 689 -9.93 26.56 3.31
N ALA A 690 -8.77 26.79 3.92
CA ALA A 690 -7.63 25.88 3.87
C ALA A 690 -7.95 24.54 4.53
N LEU A 691 -8.52 24.56 5.74
CA LEU A 691 -8.86 23.35 6.47
C LEU A 691 -9.99 22.57 5.80
N GLY A 692 -11.02 23.24 5.26
CA GLY A 692 -12.05 22.53 4.50
C GLY A 692 -11.51 21.90 3.21
N GLY A 693 -10.57 22.58 2.51
CA GLY A 693 -9.85 21.99 1.38
C GLY A 693 -8.97 20.80 1.78
N ALA A 694 -8.31 20.88 2.94
CA ALA A 694 -7.50 19.81 3.50
C ALA A 694 -8.33 18.54 3.78
N LEU A 695 -9.48 18.69 4.45
CA LEU A 695 -10.41 17.59 4.74
C LEU A 695 -10.94 16.96 3.44
N GLY A 696 -11.39 17.79 2.50
CA GLY A 696 -11.90 17.31 1.20
C GLY A 696 -10.84 16.53 0.42
N THR A 697 -9.61 17.06 0.33
CA THR A 697 -8.52 16.41 -0.42
C THR A 697 -8.11 15.10 0.25
N THR A 698 -7.98 15.08 1.58
CA THR A 698 -7.64 13.86 2.33
C THR A 698 -8.72 12.80 2.12
N ALA A 699 -10.00 13.16 2.23
CA ALA A 699 -11.12 12.24 2.04
C ALA A 699 -11.14 11.61 0.65
N VAL A 700 -10.83 12.37 -0.40
CA VAL A 700 -10.73 11.83 -1.77
C VAL A 700 -9.57 10.83 -1.89
N ILE A 701 -8.40 11.15 -1.32
CA ILE A 701 -7.25 10.23 -1.35
C ILE A 701 -7.56 8.93 -0.62
N VAL A 702 -8.24 9.00 0.52
CA VAL A 702 -8.65 7.81 1.29
C VAL A 702 -10.02 7.24 0.86
N ARG A 703 -10.57 7.64 -0.29
CA ARG A 703 -11.86 7.11 -0.82
C ARG A 703 -13.02 7.14 0.20
N GLN A 704 -13.04 8.17 1.03
CA GLN A 704 -14.05 8.39 2.07
C GLN A 704 -14.84 9.67 1.80
N GLU A 705 -15.19 9.94 0.55
CA GLU A 705 -15.91 11.15 0.13
C GLU A 705 -17.32 11.21 0.76
N ILE A 706 -18.05 10.09 0.71
CA ILE A 706 -19.39 10.00 1.32
C ILE A 706 -19.28 9.99 2.85
N VAL A 707 -18.28 9.30 3.39
CA VAL A 707 -18.08 9.26 4.84
C VAL A 707 -17.68 10.64 5.36
N LEU A 708 -16.94 11.46 4.62
CA LEU A 708 -16.69 12.87 4.95
C LEU A 708 -18.00 13.66 5.00
N PHE A 709 -18.94 13.45 4.06
CA PHE A 709 -20.25 14.11 4.11
C PHE A 709 -21.01 13.79 5.41
N ILE A 710 -20.87 12.55 5.91
CA ILE A 710 -21.48 12.11 7.16
C ILE A 710 -20.73 12.69 8.37
N MET A 711 -19.40 12.50 8.45
CA MET A 711 -18.57 12.96 9.57
C MET A 711 -18.58 14.49 9.70
N GLY A 712 -18.57 15.19 8.57
CA GLY A 712 -18.71 16.64 8.45
C GLY A 712 -20.17 17.12 8.45
N GLY A 713 -21.13 16.32 8.92
CA GLY A 713 -22.56 16.61 8.84
C GLY A 713 -22.97 17.95 9.47
N VAL A 714 -22.23 18.46 10.46
CA VAL A 714 -22.43 19.83 10.98
C VAL A 714 -22.12 20.88 9.92
N PHE A 715 -20.98 20.79 9.22
CA PHE A 715 -20.63 21.70 8.12
C PHE A 715 -21.65 21.63 6.98
N VAL A 716 -22.12 20.42 6.68
CA VAL A 716 -23.16 20.18 5.68
C VAL A 716 -24.47 20.83 6.10
N ALA A 717 -24.93 20.60 7.33
CA ALA A 717 -26.17 21.17 7.84
C ALA A 717 -26.14 22.70 7.83
N GLU A 718 -25.02 23.30 8.22
CA GLU A 718 -24.78 24.73 8.17
C GLU A 718 -24.90 25.27 6.74
N THR A 719 -24.19 24.64 5.80
CA THR A 719 -24.22 25.01 4.38
C THR A 719 -25.60 24.88 3.77
N VAL A 720 -26.28 23.76 4.01
CA VAL A 720 -27.63 23.48 3.51
C VAL A 720 -28.62 24.49 4.08
N SER A 721 -28.49 24.88 5.35
CA SER A 721 -29.38 25.88 5.94
C SER A 721 -29.27 27.24 5.24
N VAL A 722 -28.04 27.67 4.90
CA VAL A 722 -27.80 28.90 4.15
C VAL A 722 -28.38 28.79 2.74
N MET A 723 -28.14 27.67 2.04
CA MET A 723 -28.65 27.44 0.69
C MET A 723 -30.19 27.46 0.66
N LEU A 724 -30.84 26.76 1.58
CA LEU A 724 -32.31 26.73 1.71
C LEU A 724 -32.87 28.10 2.03
N GLN A 725 -32.28 28.81 3.00
CA GLN A 725 -32.70 30.15 3.40
C GLN A 725 -32.63 31.14 2.23
N VAL A 726 -31.50 31.20 1.51
CA VAL A 726 -31.30 32.13 0.39
C VAL A 726 -32.21 31.79 -0.78
N THR A 727 -32.34 30.51 -1.12
CA THR A 727 -33.18 30.04 -2.23
C THR A 727 -34.65 30.35 -1.95
N TRP A 728 -35.12 30.06 -0.74
CA TRP A 728 -36.50 30.34 -0.33
C TRP A 728 -36.80 31.84 -0.27
N PHE A 729 -35.89 32.65 0.28
CA PHE A 729 -36.07 34.09 0.33
C PHE A 729 -36.15 34.71 -1.07
N ARG A 730 -35.30 34.26 -2.01
CA ARG A 730 -35.35 34.71 -3.41
C ARG A 730 -36.63 34.24 -4.11
N TYR A 731 -37.03 32.99 -3.91
CA TYR A 731 -38.24 32.43 -4.50
C TYR A 731 -39.50 33.15 -4.00
N THR A 732 -39.62 33.36 -2.69
CA THR A 732 -40.78 34.04 -2.10
C THR A 732 -40.84 35.51 -2.45
N LYS A 733 -39.70 36.21 -2.50
CA LYS A 733 -39.63 37.58 -3.00
C LYS A 733 -40.08 37.69 -4.46
N LYS A 734 -39.69 36.72 -5.31
CA LYS A 734 -40.09 36.68 -6.72
C LYS A 734 -41.57 36.32 -6.90
N ARG A 735 -42.12 35.43 -6.07
CA ARG A 735 -43.49 34.90 -6.23
C ARG A 735 -44.55 35.72 -5.49
N TYR A 736 -44.23 36.27 -4.34
CA TYR A 736 -45.17 36.92 -3.41
C TYR A 736 -44.83 38.38 -3.11
N GLY A 737 -43.82 38.97 -3.77
CA GLY A 737 -43.37 40.35 -3.57
C GLY A 737 -42.53 40.57 -2.31
N GLU A 738 -42.69 39.73 -1.29
CA GLU A 738 -41.97 39.79 -0.02
C GLU A 738 -41.12 38.54 0.23
N GLY A 739 -39.88 38.75 0.71
CA GLY A 739 -38.97 37.66 1.05
C GLY A 739 -39.29 37.08 2.42
N ARG A 740 -39.65 35.80 2.47
CA ARG A 740 -39.91 35.06 3.71
C ARG A 740 -38.70 34.23 4.12
N ARG A 741 -38.46 34.10 5.41
CA ARG A 741 -37.34 33.36 6.01
C ARG A 741 -37.81 32.01 6.55
N ILE A 742 -37.01 30.95 6.39
CA ILE A 742 -37.27 29.61 6.97
C ILE A 742 -36.76 29.58 8.41
N PHE A 743 -35.50 29.95 8.59
CA PHE A 743 -34.84 30.07 9.89
C PHE A 743 -34.83 31.54 10.34
N LYS A 744 -34.83 31.77 11.65
CA LYS A 744 -34.67 33.12 12.26
C LYS A 744 -33.47 33.87 11.66
N MET A 745 -32.35 33.16 11.52
CA MET A 745 -31.14 33.59 10.84
C MET A 745 -30.43 32.33 10.29
N ALA A 746 -29.73 32.45 9.17
CA ALA A 746 -28.82 31.42 8.68
C ALA A 746 -27.40 32.02 8.70
N PRO A 747 -26.36 31.25 9.10
CA PRO A 747 -26.35 29.79 9.34
C PRO A 747 -27.06 29.31 10.63
N LEU A 748 -27.20 27.99 10.84
CA LEU A 748 -27.96 27.36 11.95
C LEU A 748 -27.48 27.78 13.33
N HIS A 749 -26.18 27.98 13.55
CA HIS A 749 -25.71 28.39 14.86
C HIS A 749 -26.36 29.70 15.33
N HIS A 750 -26.53 30.70 14.45
CA HIS A 750 -27.24 31.94 14.77
C HIS A 750 -28.75 31.73 14.96
N HIS A 751 -29.35 30.75 14.28
CA HIS A 751 -30.74 30.37 14.54
C HIS A 751 -30.95 29.89 15.98
N PHE A 752 -30.01 29.10 16.50
CA PHE A 752 -30.06 28.60 17.87
C PHE A 752 -29.78 29.69 18.91
N GLU A 753 -28.84 30.61 18.64
CA GLU A 753 -28.61 31.79 19.49
C GLU A 753 -29.87 32.66 19.62
N LEU A 754 -30.52 32.99 18.49
CA LEU A 754 -31.79 33.73 18.47
C LEU A 754 -32.98 32.91 19.00
N SER A 755 -32.77 31.63 19.30
CA SER A 755 -33.75 30.77 19.97
C SER A 755 -33.47 30.60 21.47
N GLY A 756 -32.51 31.35 22.02
CA GLY A 756 -32.24 31.45 23.44
C GLY A 756 -31.08 30.58 23.94
N TRP A 757 -30.32 29.92 23.05
CA TRP A 757 -29.14 29.15 23.47
C TRP A 757 -27.94 30.09 23.63
N LYS A 758 -27.11 29.83 24.64
CA LYS A 758 -25.83 30.55 24.79
C LYS A 758 -24.84 30.11 23.71
N GLU A 759 -23.97 31.00 23.26
CA GLU A 759 -22.95 30.70 22.24
C GLU A 759 -22.13 29.45 22.59
N THR A 760 -21.58 29.39 23.81
CA THR A 760 -20.81 28.24 24.30
C THR A 760 -21.63 26.93 24.32
N GLN A 761 -22.94 27.01 24.54
CA GLN A 761 -23.83 25.86 24.52
C GLN A 761 -24.04 25.35 23.09
N VAL A 762 -24.16 26.23 22.09
CA VAL A 762 -24.24 25.85 20.68
C VAL A 762 -22.94 25.15 20.25
N VAL A 763 -21.79 25.75 20.58
CA VAL A 763 -20.46 25.26 20.26
C VAL A 763 -20.24 23.83 20.80
N VAL A 764 -20.41 23.62 22.10
CA VAL A 764 -20.20 22.30 22.72
C VAL A 764 -21.15 21.25 22.15
N ARG A 765 -22.42 21.60 21.88
CA ARG A 765 -23.38 20.66 21.28
C ARG A 765 -22.98 20.25 19.87
N PHE A 766 -22.48 21.18 19.08
CA PHE A 766 -22.01 20.90 17.73
C PHE A 766 -20.76 20.01 17.74
N TRP A 767 -19.89 20.17 18.74
CA TRP A 767 -18.77 19.26 18.96
C TRP A 767 -19.23 17.83 19.30
N ILE A 768 -20.20 17.69 20.21
CA ILE A 768 -20.78 16.39 20.58
C ILE A 768 -21.41 15.71 19.35
N ILE A 769 -22.20 16.45 18.57
CA ILE A 769 -22.82 15.94 17.34
C ILE A 769 -21.74 15.50 16.34
N THR A 770 -20.69 16.31 16.14
CA THR A 770 -19.59 15.97 15.24
C THR A 770 -18.85 14.71 15.71
N LEU A 771 -18.59 14.57 17.01
CA LEU A 771 -17.98 13.37 17.58
C LEU A 771 -18.85 12.13 17.31
N MET A 772 -20.16 12.21 17.55
CA MET A 772 -21.10 11.11 17.25
C MET A 772 -21.09 10.73 15.77
N LEU A 773 -21.09 11.72 14.87
CA LEU A 773 -21.01 11.50 13.42
C LEU A 773 -19.66 10.90 13.00
N CYS A 774 -18.56 11.29 13.63
CA CYS A 774 -17.24 10.69 13.42
C CYS A 774 -17.20 9.24 13.87
N LEU A 775 -17.75 8.92 15.04
CA LEU A 775 -17.84 7.53 15.53
C LEU A 775 -18.72 6.67 14.61
N PHE A 776 -19.84 7.22 14.13
CA PHE A 776 -20.68 6.55 13.13
C PHE A 776 -19.93 6.35 11.81
N GLY A 777 -19.20 7.37 11.33
CA GLY A 777 -18.33 7.25 10.16
C GLY A 777 -17.25 6.18 10.32
N LEU A 778 -16.56 6.13 11.46
CA LEU A 778 -15.56 5.10 11.77
C LEU A 778 -16.16 3.69 11.90
N SER A 779 -17.43 3.55 12.27
CA SER A 779 -18.11 2.24 12.29
C SER A 779 -18.16 1.58 10.90
N THR A 780 -18.09 2.37 9.82
CA THR A 780 -17.99 1.86 8.44
C THR A 780 -16.72 1.04 8.19
N LEU A 781 -15.69 1.16 9.03
CA LEU A 781 -14.47 0.34 8.93
C LEU A 781 -14.76 -1.16 9.08
N LYS A 782 -15.75 -1.53 9.91
CA LYS A 782 -16.05 -2.94 10.24
C LYS A 782 -17.35 -3.43 9.62
N LEU A 783 -18.29 -2.52 9.37
CA LEU A 783 -19.61 -2.82 8.81
C LEU A 783 -19.62 -2.93 7.28
N ARG A 784 -18.43 -2.95 6.65
CA ARG A 784 -18.33 -3.13 5.21
C ARG A 784 -18.43 -4.57 4.80
#